data_AF-V7FI43-F1
#
_entry.id   AF-V7FI43-F1
#
_cell.length_a   1.000
_cell.length_b   1.000
_cell.length_c   1.000
_cell.angle_alpha   90.00
_cell.angle_beta   90.00
_cell.angle_gamma   90.00
#
_symmetry.space_group_name_H-M   'P 1'
#
loop_
_entity.id
_entity.type
_entity.pdbx_description
1 polymer ?
#
loop_
_entity_poly.entity_id
_entity_poly.type
_entity_poly.pdbx_seq_one_letter_code
_entity_poly.pdbx_strand_id
1 'polypeptide(L)'
;MNFDPRYSGRNFTSVGTRPIRPDGVDKVTGRARYGADFNMAGQLVGRVLRSPHAHATIRKIDTSKAEKLAGVKAVITAADLPDLTDGDAAMYDILDNCMARKKALYDGHAVAAVAAVDARTARQALKLIEVDYEVLPHVTDVDEAMKHSSPVLNDAIFTEGLEQKPVKPSNVTKRTQYGHGDIHEGFGQADFVVERSFKTEQTHQGYIEPHACVANFSSDGTADLWVCTQGHFVYRQHCAQLLGMEASKLRVTSSEIGGGFGGKTHVWAEPVALALSRKAGRPVKLVMTRDEVFRASGPTSATSIDVRIGARKDGTITAAEATLRYSCGPYAGMWAEIGAMTAFACYKLENVRTVGYEVLVNRPKTAAYRAPSAPMAAFAVESAVDELAKEIGMDPVEFRIRNAAQEGTRSSYGPVYGPIGIGPTLEAAKSHPHMKAPLGKNQGRGMACGFWFNFGGQTCTDLNIGMDGSVSLAVGTVDVGGSRASLSLVAAEELGIPYEQVKAVVADTSSLGYNDMTDGSRGAFSLEIVERASISLVAAEELGIPYEQVKAVVADTSSLGYNDMTDGSRGTFSSSMATISAARNAIKILRDRAAQTWDIPVDDVVWEKGHAIARGEKYGNLAALSLKEIAAASGKTGGPIAGHSELVADGAGVSFATHICDIEVDPETGFTRVLRYTVVQDAGKAVHPTYVEGQYQGGAAQGIGWALNEEYIYGKDGRLQNPGFLDYRIPVCSDLPMIDTQILEIPNPNHPYGVRGVGETSIVPPLAAIANAVSNAVGVRMAHIPMSPPRILAAIEAEREG
;
A
#
# COMPACT_ATOMS: atom_id res chain seq x y z
N MET A 1 -7.96 28.35 -2.21
CA MET A 1 -9.12 28.11 -3.10
C MET A 1 -10.35 28.02 -2.23
N ASN A 2 -11.49 28.57 -2.62
CA ASN A 2 -12.67 28.60 -1.77
C ASN A 2 -13.42 27.26 -1.81
N PHE A 3 -13.91 26.84 -0.66
CA PHE A 3 -14.88 25.75 -0.49
C PHE A 3 -16.02 25.88 -1.49
N ASP A 4 -16.33 24.82 -2.25
CA ASP A 4 -17.51 24.78 -3.12
C ASP A 4 -18.69 24.19 -2.34
N PRO A 5 -19.65 25.01 -1.88
CA PRO A 5 -20.78 24.54 -1.07
C PRO A 5 -21.76 23.66 -1.86
N ARG A 6 -21.58 23.47 -3.17
CA ARG A 6 -22.40 22.53 -3.96
C ARG A 6 -22.15 21.07 -3.58
N TYR A 7 -21.01 20.73 -2.96
CA TYR A 7 -20.67 19.34 -2.62
C TYR A 7 -21.51 18.76 -1.48
N SER A 8 -21.74 19.51 -0.40
CA SER A 8 -22.51 19.03 0.77
C SER A 8 -24.02 18.94 0.51
N GLY A 9 -24.52 19.51 -0.59
CA GLY A 9 -25.92 19.46 -1.01
C GLY A 9 -26.21 18.60 -2.24
N ARG A 10 -25.21 17.93 -2.84
CA ARG A 10 -25.42 17.12 -4.05
C ARG A 10 -25.94 15.73 -3.67
N ASN A 11 -27.19 15.47 -4.00
CA ASN A 11 -27.77 14.13 -3.94
C ASN A 11 -27.24 13.29 -5.10
N PHE A 12 -26.44 12.27 -4.78
CA PHE A 12 -25.94 11.28 -5.73
C PHE A 12 -26.96 10.16 -5.96
N THR A 13 -26.91 9.49 -7.12
CA THR A 13 -27.82 8.37 -7.46
C THR A 13 -27.12 7.02 -7.44
N SER A 14 -25.83 6.98 -7.78
CA SER A 14 -24.96 5.81 -7.80
C SER A 14 -23.90 5.90 -6.70
N VAL A 15 -23.23 7.05 -6.53
CA VAL A 15 -22.19 7.22 -5.51
C VAL A 15 -22.80 7.14 -4.10
N GLY A 16 -22.23 6.27 -3.26
CA GLY A 16 -22.74 5.98 -1.91
C GLY A 16 -23.70 4.78 -1.83
N THR A 17 -24.02 4.14 -2.97
CA THR A 17 -24.79 2.89 -3.00
C THR A 17 -23.90 1.67 -2.73
N ARG A 18 -24.53 0.48 -2.63
CA ARG A 18 -23.86 -0.80 -2.33
C ARG A 18 -24.15 -1.85 -3.41
N PRO A 19 -23.74 -1.63 -4.68
CA PRO A 19 -23.99 -2.59 -5.76
C PRO A 19 -23.23 -3.90 -5.55
N ILE A 20 -23.66 -4.96 -6.24
CA ILE A 20 -22.88 -6.18 -6.36
C ILE A 20 -21.60 -5.86 -7.14
N ARG A 21 -20.50 -6.37 -6.61
CA ARG A 21 -19.17 -6.18 -7.18
C ARG A 21 -19.02 -6.89 -8.53
N PRO A 22 -18.36 -6.28 -9.53
CA PRO A 22 -18.31 -6.82 -10.90
C PRO A 22 -17.54 -8.15 -10.93
N ASP A 23 -16.50 -8.18 -10.10
CA ASP A 23 -15.49 -9.21 -9.90
C ASP A 23 -15.89 -10.34 -8.94
N GLY A 24 -17.13 -10.36 -8.46
CA GLY A 24 -17.55 -11.29 -7.41
C GLY A 24 -17.61 -12.73 -7.88
N VAL A 25 -18.25 -12.93 -9.03
CA VAL A 25 -18.56 -14.26 -9.60
C VAL A 25 -17.29 -15.04 -9.92
N ASP A 26 -16.32 -14.41 -10.57
CA ASP A 26 -15.12 -15.12 -11.04
C ASP A 26 -14.20 -15.56 -9.89
N LYS A 27 -14.22 -14.90 -8.73
CA LYS A 27 -13.52 -15.38 -7.53
C LYS A 27 -14.17 -16.62 -6.94
N VAL A 28 -15.48 -16.52 -6.65
CA VAL A 28 -16.21 -17.58 -5.93
C VAL A 28 -16.41 -18.83 -6.79
N THR A 29 -16.20 -18.71 -8.10
CA THR A 29 -16.19 -19.84 -9.05
C THR A 29 -14.79 -20.31 -9.46
N GLY A 30 -13.71 -19.67 -8.97
CA GLY A 30 -12.32 -20.06 -9.29
C GLY A 30 -11.88 -19.75 -10.73
N ARG A 31 -12.51 -18.77 -11.38
CA ARG A 31 -12.19 -18.30 -12.75
C ARG A 31 -11.21 -17.14 -12.78
N ALA A 32 -11.20 -16.30 -11.74
CA ALA A 32 -10.24 -15.21 -11.57
C ALA A 32 -8.81 -15.78 -11.59
N ARG A 33 -7.91 -15.15 -12.36
CA ARG A 33 -6.55 -15.66 -12.59
C ARG A 33 -5.52 -14.83 -11.83
N TYR A 34 -4.79 -15.49 -10.94
CA TYR A 34 -3.68 -14.91 -10.18
C TYR A 34 -2.36 -15.00 -10.96
N GLY A 35 -1.29 -14.35 -10.45
CA GLY A 35 0.02 -14.38 -11.11
C GLY A 35 0.57 -15.81 -11.20
N ALA A 36 0.23 -16.64 -10.23
CA ALA A 36 0.54 -18.07 -10.20
C ALA A 36 -0.33 -18.94 -11.12
N ASP A 37 -1.42 -18.43 -11.71
CA ASP A 37 -2.33 -19.19 -12.59
C ASP A 37 -2.05 -18.96 -14.08
N PHE A 38 -1.39 -17.85 -14.42
CA PHE A 38 -1.00 -17.59 -15.80
C PHE A 38 0.01 -18.64 -16.30
N ASN A 39 -0.18 -19.17 -17.51
CA ASN A 39 0.71 -20.17 -18.10
C ASN A 39 0.87 -19.91 -19.60
N MET A 40 2.05 -20.22 -20.14
CA MET A 40 2.36 -20.13 -21.57
C MET A 40 2.83 -21.48 -22.13
N ALA A 41 2.56 -21.71 -23.43
CA ALA A 41 3.05 -22.88 -24.14
C ALA A 41 4.59 -22.93 -24.09
N GLY A 42 5.15 -24.09 -23.73
CA GLY A 42 6.60 -24.26 -23.64
C GLY A 42 7.29 -23.49 -22.50
N GLN A 43 6.55 -22.96 -21.51
CA GLN A 43 7.18 -22.30 -20.37
C GLN A 43 8.13 -23.22 -19.59
N LEU A 44 9.08 -22.62 -18.89
CA LEU A 44 10.02 -23.24 -17.96
C LEU A 44 9.68 -22.84 -16.52
N VAL A 45 10.17 -23.64 -15.56
CA VAL A 45 10.06 -23.35 -14.14
C VAL A 45 11.33 -22.65 -13.65
N GLY A 46 11.18 -21.39 -13.23
CA GLY A 46 12.21 -20.58 -12.58
C GLY A 46 12.32 -20.89 -11.09
N ARG A 47 13.53 -20.99 -10.55
CA ARG A 47 13.82 -21.09 -9.10
C ARG A 47 15.10 -20.35 -8.75
N VAL A 48 15.17 -19.82 -7.51
CA VAL A 48 16.28 -19.00 -7.01
C VAL A 48 17.08 -19.79 -5.95
N LEU A 49 18.41 -19.76 -6.05
CA LEU A 49 19.32 -20.14 -4.98
C LEU A 49 19.49 -18.93 -4.05
N ARG A 50 19.33 -19.16 -2.74
CA ARG A 50 19.38 -18.11 -1.72
C ARG A 50 20.53 -18.34 -0.75
N SER A 51 21.10 -17.25 -0.25
CA SER A 51 22.10 -17.27 0.81
C SER A 51 21.52 -17.91 2.08
N PRO A 52 22.21 -18.90 2.68
CA PRO A 52 21.88 -19.42 4.01
C PRO A 52 22.54 -18.59 5.14
N HIS A 53 23.21 -17.47 4.82
CA HIS A 53 23.99 -16.66 5.75
C HIS A 53 23.45 -15.24 5.85
N ALA A 54 23.35 -14.72 7.08
CA ALA A 54 22.94 -13.35 7.36
C ALA A 54 23.95 -12.28 6.87
N HIS A 55 25.24 -12.59 6.86
CA HIS A 55 26.27 -11.72 6.27
C HIS A 55 27.44 -12.58 5.79
N ALA A 56 27.80 -12.50 4.51
CA ALA A 56 28.94 -13.23 3.96
C ALA A 56 29.49 -12.57 2.68
N THR A 57 30.80 -12.60 2.47
CA THR A 57 31.42 -12.30 1.18
C THR A 57 31.24 -13.50 0.24
N ILE A 58 30.82 -13.25 -0.99
CA ILE A 58 30.70 -14.28 -2.04
C ILE A 58 32.04 -14.35 -2.78
N ARG A 59 32.81 -15.42 -2.58
CA ARG A 59 34.15 -15.59 -3.16
C ARG A 59 34.10 -16.21 -4.55
N LYS A 60 33.23 -17.20 -4.76
CA LYS A 60 33.04 -17.88 -6.05
C LYS A 60 31.64 -18.49 -6.11
N ILE A 61 31.03 -18.49 -7.30
CA ILE A 61 29.85 -19.30 -7.64
C ILE A 61 30.28 -20.26 -8.77
N ASP A 62 29.98 -21.56 -8.65
CA ASP A 62 30.19 -22.56 -9.69
C ASP A 62 28.84 -23.15 -10.13
N THR A 63 28.40 -22.78 -11.34
CA THR A 63 27.15 -23.23 -11.96
C THR A 63 27.33 -24.47 -12.84
N SER A 64 28.56 -24.93 -13.07
CA SER A 64 28.90 -25.82 -14.19
C SER A 64 28.26 -27.22 -14.11
N LYS A 65 27.94 -27.70 -12.90
CA LYS A 65 27.21 -28.96 -12.68
C LYS A 65 25.71 -28.78 -12.93
N ALA A 66 25.14 -27.62 -12.57
CA ALA A 66 23.73 -27.30 -12.78
C ALA A 66 23.42 -27.08 -14.28
N GLU A 67 24.31 -26.38 -15.01
CA GLU A 67 24.18 -26.15 -16.45
C GLU A 67 24.20 -27.44 -17.28
N LYS A 68 24.98 -28.44 -16.84
CA LYS A 68 25.06 -29.77 -17.48
C LYS A 68 23.90 -30.70 -17.13
N LEU A 69 23.03 -30.32 -16.18
CA LEU A 69 21.91 -31.17 -15.79
C LEU A 69 20.85 -31.22 -16.90
N ALA A 70 20.54 -32.44 -17.36
CA ALA A 70 19.49 -32.67 -18.35
C ALA A 70 18.16 -32.03 -17.92
N GLY A 71 17.61 -31.18 -18.79
CA GLY A 71 16.36 -30.45 -18.53
C GLY A 71 16.53 -29.02 -18.01
N VAL A 72 17.73 -28.62 -17.56
CA VAL A 72 18.06 -27.20 -17.35
C VAL A 72 18.21 -26.50 -18.71
N LYS A 73 17.85 -25.22 -18.77
CA LYS A 73 17.86 -24.39 -19.99
C LYS A 73 18.54 -23.03 -19.79
N ALA A 74 18.52 -22.49 -18.58
CA ALA A 74 19.37 -21.38 -18.19
C ALA A 74 19.76 -21.52 -16.72
N VAL A 75 20.97 -21.05 -16.41
CA VAL A 75 21.42 -20.70 -15.05
C VAL A 75 21.93 -19.27 -15.14
N ILE A 76 21.58 -18.42 -14.17
CA ILE A 76 22.05 -17.04 -14.09
C ILE A 76 22.62 -16.70 -12.72
N THR A 77 23.52 -15.73 -12.70
CA THR A 77 24.12 -15.12 -11.50
C THR A 77 24.10 -13.59 -11.67
N ALA A 78 24.71 -12.85 -10.74
CA ALA A 78 24.94 -11.41 -10.86
C ALA A 78 25.68 -10.99 -12.15
N ALA A 79 26.35 -11.90 -12.86
CA ALA A 79 27.00 -11.62 -14.15
C ALA A 79 25.99 -11.47 -15.32
N ASP A 80 24.80 -12.04 -15.22
CA ASP A 80 23.74 -11.97 -16.24
C ASP A 80 22.80 -10.76 -16.06
N LEU A 81 22.98 -10.05 -14.94
CA LEU A 81 22.36 -8.79 -14.55
C LEU A 81 23.50 -7.77 -14.31
N PRO A 82 24.15 -7.25 -15.37
CA PRO A 82 25.26 -6.30 -15.23
C PRO A 82 24.82 -5.02 -14.50
N ASP A 83 25.78 -4.29 -13.96
CA ASP A 83 25.51 -2.98 -13.37
C ASP A 83 25.33 -1.94 -14.49
N LEU A 84 24.11 -1.39 -14.58
CA LEU A 84 23.66 -0.45 -15.61
C LEU A 84 22.95 0.76 -14.96
N THR A 85 23.22 1.04 -13.69
CA THR A 85 22.51 2.11 -12.97
C THR A 85 23.16 3.48 -13.10
N ASP A 86 24.30 3.56 -13.80
CA ASP A 86 25.07 4.79 -14.06
C ASP A 86 25.39 5.63 -12.80
N GLY A 87 25.50 4.95 -11.64
CA GLY A 87 25.76 5.57 -10.35
C GLY A 87 24.51 5.93 -9.53
N ASP A 88 23.31 5.64 -10.03
CA ASP A 88 22.08 5.69 -9.24
C ASP A 88 22.13 4.61 -8.13
N ALA A 89 22.24 5.08 -6.89
CA ALA A 89 22.33 4.23 -5.71
C ALA A 89 21.02 3.53 -5.38
N ALA A 90 19.86 4.14 -5.64
CA ALA A 90 18.55 3.53 -5.35
C ALA A 90 18.27 2.38 -6.33
N MET A 91 18.59 2.58 -7.61
CA MET A 91 18.53 1.51 -8.61
C MET A 91 19.61 0.44 -8.38
N TYR A 92 20.80 0.80 -7.87
CA TYR A 92 21.83 -0.18 -7.50
C TYR A 92 21.37 -1.06 -6.32
N ASP A 93 20.76 -0.47 -5.30
CA ASP A 93 20.19 -1.21 -4.16
C ASP A 93 19.11 -2.20 -4.60
N ILE A 94 18.25 -1.83 -5.56
CA ILE A 94 17.27 -2.76 -6.17
C ILE A 94 17.98 -3.89 -6.93
N LEU A 95 19.03 -3.55 -7.69
CA LEU A 95 19.78 -4.48 -8.53
C LEU A 95 20.55 -5.52 -7.72
N ASP A 96 21.27 -5.09 -6.67
CA ASP A 96 21.97 -6.00 -5.75
C ASP A 96 20.97 -6.87 -4.98
N ASN A 97 19.84 -6.31 -4.52
CA ASN A 97 18.76 -7.08 -3.85
C ASN A 97 18.13 -8.16 -4.75
N CYS A 98 18.02 -7.91 -6.06
CA CYS A 98 17.53 -8.90 -7.02
C CYS A 98 18.52 -10.06 -7.23
N MET A 99 19.83 -9.82 -7.09
CA MET A 99 20.88 -10.82 -7.22
C MET A 99 22.19 -10.34 -6.58
N ALA A 100 22.51 -10.90 -5.41
CA ALA A 100 23.67 -10.56 -4.60
C ALA A 100 24.97 -10.56 -5.41
N ARG A 101 25.72 -9.46 -5.34
CA ARG A 101 26.96 -9.30 -6.10
C ARG A 101 28.19 -9.73 -5.31
N LYS A 102 28.67 -8.86 -4.41
CA LYS A 102 29.92 -9.05 -3.64
C LYS A 102 29.67 -9.71 -2.28
N LYS A 103 28.51 -9.44 -1.68
CA LYS A 103 28.12 -9.94 -0.36
C LYS A 103 26.69 -10.48 -0.41
N ALA A 104 26.43 -11.55 0.34
CA ALA A 104 25.10 -11.80 0.86
C ALA A 104 24.90 -10.96 2.12
N LEU A 105 23.79 -10.23 2.19
CA LEU A 105 23.52 -9.22 3.24
C LEU A 105 22.41 -9.61 4.21
N TYR A 106 21.70 -10.70 3.92
CA TYR A 106 20.69 -11.33 4.79
C TYR A 106 20.45 -12.81 4.40
N ASP A 107 19.90 -13.59 5.35
CA ASP A 107 19.44 -14.96 5.14
C ASP A 107 18.21 -14.97 4.22
N GLY A 108 18.37 -15.48 3.00
CA GLY A 108 17.36 -15.40 1.93
C GLY A 108 17.78 -14.59 0.69
N HIS A 109 18.89 -13.83 0.75
CA HIS A 109 19.36 -13.01 -0.37
C HIS A 109 19.61 -13.86 -1.62
N ALA A 110 19.13 -13.44 -2.80
CA ALA A 110 19.28 -14.22 -4.04
C ALA A 110 20.74 -14.27 -4.50
N VAL A 111 21.26 -15.41 -4.95
CA VAL A 111 22.69 -15.60 -5.31
C VAL A 111 22.87 -16.21 -6.71
N ALA A 112 21.94 -17.07 -7.12
CA ALA A 112 21.84 -17.58 -8.49
C ALA A 112 20.38 -17.92 -8.80
N ALA A 113 20.03 -18.14 -10.06
CA ALA A 113 18.72 -18.69 -10.43
C ALA A 113 18.81 -19.66 -11.60
N VAL A 114 17.83 -20.56 -11.72
CA VAL A 114 17.76 -21.60 -12.75
C VAL A 114 16.39 -21.59 -13.43
N ALA A 115 16.38 -21.89 -14.73
CA ALA A 115 15.17 -22.23 -15.48
C ALA A 115 15.31 -23.66 -16.03
N ALA A 116 14.37 -24.53 -15.68
CA ALA A 116 14.33 -25.92 -16.11
C ALA A 116 12.94 -26.33 -16.62
N VAL A 117 12.86 -27.47 -17.31
CA VAL A 117 11.59 -27.97 -17.89
C VAL A 117 10.51 -28.29 -16.85
N ASP A 118 10.88 -28.51 -15.58
CA ASP A 118 9.95 -28.82 -14.49
C ASP A 118 10.52 -28.44 -13.10
N ALA A 119 9.65 -28.44 -12.09
CA ALA A 119 9.97 -28.03 -10.73
C ALA A 119 10.83 -29.02 -9.93
N ARG A 120 10.95 -30.29 -10.34
CA ARG A 120 11.88 -31.27 -9.74
C ARG A 120 13.29 -31.04 -10.30
N THR A 121 13.42 -30.90 -11.61
CA THR A 121 14.69 -30.60 -12.28
C THR A 121 15.26 -29.25 -11.81
N ALA A 122 14.42 -28.21 -11.68
CA ALA A 122 14.86 -26.92 -11.13
C ALA A 122 15.43 -27.06 -9.70
N ARG A 123 14.74 -27.77 -8.80
CA ARG A 123 15.24 -28.02 -7.43
C ARG A 123 16.51 -28.88 -7.39
N GLN A 124 16.68 -29.79 -8.33
CA GLN A 124 17.92 -30.56 -8.45
C GLN A 124 19.07 -29.68 -8.94
N ALA A 125 18.82 -28.79 -9.91
CA ALA A 125 19.81 -27.85 -10.43
C ALA A 125 20.33 -26.91 -9.33
N LEU A 126 19.45 -26.35 -8.48
CA LEU A 126 19.88 -25.51 -7.35
C LEU A 126 20.89 -26.21 -6.42
N LYS A 127 20.72 -27.51 -6.16
CA LYS A 127 21.64 -28.30 -5.32
C LYS A 127 22.99 -28.61 -5.98
N LEU A 128 23.14 -28.34 -7.26
CA LEU A 128 24.37 -28.53 -8.03
C LEU A 128 25.17 -27.23 -8.21
N ILE A 129 24.64 -26.10 -7.76
CA ILE A 129 25.36 -24.82 -7.72
C ILE A 129 26.16 -24.79 -6.42
N GLU A 130 27.47 -24.63 -6.52
CA GLU A 130 28.38 -24.53 -5.37
C GLU A 130 28.77 -23.06 -5.17
N VAL A 131 28.63 -22.56 -3.95
CA VAL A 131 28.98 -21.17 -3.60
C VAL A 131 29.98 -21.18 -2.45
N ASP A 132 31.13 -20.52 -2.66
CA ASP A 132 32.16 -20.30 -1.65
C ASP A 132 31.86 -18.98 -0.91
N TYR A 133 31.62 -19.09 0.40
CA TYR A 133 31.28 -17.98 1.29
C TYR A 133 32.34 -17.80 2.37
N GLU A 134 32.68 -16.54 2.63
CA GLU A 134 33.34 -16.13 3.86
C GLU A 134 32.30 -15.45 4.76
N VAL A 135 31.87 -16.14 5.81
CA VAL A 135 30.85 -15.65 6.75
C VAL A 135 31.42 -14.50 7.57
N LEU A 136 30.67 -13.41 7.67
CA LEU A 136 31.04 -12.18 8.37
C LEU A 136 30.20 -12.01 9.65
N PRO A 137 30.67 -11.20 10.63
CA PRO A 137 29.83 -10.76 11.73
C PRO A 137 28.62 -9.99 11.21
N HIS A 138 27.46 -10.19 11.83
CA HIS A 138 26.18 -9.59 11.43
C HIS A 138 25.55 -8.82 12.60
N VAL A 139 24.61 -7.94 12.31
CA VAL A 139 23.78 -7.25 13.31
C VAL A 139 22.33 -7.16 12.84
N THR A 140 21.38 -7.48 13.71
CA THR A 140 19.93 -7.53 13.37
C THR A 140 19.04 -6.66 14.25
N ASP A 141 19.52 -6.20 15.42
CA ASP A 141 18.83 -5.23 16.27
C ASP A 141 19.19 -3.79 15.86
N VAL A 142 18.21 -2.89 15.97
CA VAL A 142 18.32 -1.49 15.52
C VAL A 142 19.23 -0.64 16.42
N ASP A 143 19.19 -0.85 17.74
CA ASP A 143 20.02 -0.09 18.68
C ASP A 143 21.47 -0.60 18.68
N GLU A 144 21.67 -1.92 18.57
CA GLU A 144 22.99 -2.53 18.39
C GLU A 144 23.65 -2.11 17.07
N ALA A 145 22.89 -1.98 15.98
CA ALA A 145 23.41 -1.56 14.68
C ALA A 145 23.97 -0.13 14.68
N MET A 146 23.42 0.76 15.52
CA MET A 146 23.88 2.16 15.66
C MET A 146 25.18 2.32 16.47
N LYS A 147 25.62 1.31 17.21
CA LYS A 147 26.83 1.40 18.05
C LYS A 147 28.10 1.48 17.20
N HIS A 148 29.08 2.30 17.62
CA HIS A 148 30.39 2.40 16.94
C HIS A 148 31.20 1.09 16.89
N SER A 149 30.86 0.10 17.72
CA SER A 149 31.45 -1.24 17.73
C SER A 149 30.72 -2.25 16.84
N SER A 150 29.62 -1.86 16.21
CA SER A 150 28.80 -2.73 15.36
C SER A 150 29.54 -3.05 14.05
N PRO A 151 29.38 -4.26 13.47
CA PRO A 151 29.85 -4.52 12.12
C PRO A 151 29.16 -3.56 11.13
N VAL A 152 29.97 -2.88 10.31
CA VAL A 152 29.46 -2.03 9.22
C VAL A 152 29.07 -2.92 8.04
N LEU A 153 27.85 -2.77 7.54
CA LEU A 153 27.35 -3.55 6.41
C LEU A 153 27.95 -3.07 5.08
N ASN A 154 27.96 -1.75 4.88
CA ASN A 154 28.40 -1.10 3.65
C ASN A 154 29.30 0.11 3.96
N ASP A 155 30.59 0.00 3.63
CA ASP A 155 31.61 1.02 3.92
C ASP A 155 31.46 2.30 3.07
N ALA A 156 30.56 2.32 2.09
CA ALA A 156 30.20 3.51 1.32
C ALA A 156 29.16 4.41 2.01
N ILE A 157 28.53 3.95 3.09
CA ILE A 157 27.44 4.67 3.77
C ILE A 157 28.00 5.61 4.84
N PHE A 158 27.76 6.91 4.64
CA PHE A 158 28.09 7.98 5.57
C PHE A 158 26.81 8.71 5.96
N THR A 159 26.56 8.86 7.26
CA THR A 159 25.29 9.39 7.79
C THR A 159 24.99 10.81 7.31
N GLU A 160 23.88 10.96 6.58
CA GLU A 160 23.34 12.23 6.13
C GLU A 160 22.50 12.92 7.22
N GLY A 161 22.29 14.23 7.10
CA GLY A 161 21.42 15.00 8.03
C GLY A 161 22.02 15.29 9.41
N LEU A 162 23.34 15.13 9.56
CA LEU A 162 24.12 15.60 10.71
C LEU A 162 24.67 17.02 10.45
N GLU A 163 24.79 17.84 11.49
CA GLU A 163 25.41 19.18 11.40
C GLU A 163 26.88 19.13 10.94
N GLN A 164 27.60 18.10 11.36
CA GLN A 164 28.98 17.84 10.97
C GLN A 164 29.01 16.59 10.09
N LYS A 165 29.64 16.68 8.91
CA LYS A 165 29.79 15.56 8.00
C LYS A 165 30.63 14.46 8.67
N PRO A 166 30.14 13.20 8.77
CA PRO A 166 30.89 12.14 9.44
C PRO A 166 32.16 11.75 8.67
N VAL A 167 33.20 11.40 9.42
CA VAL A 167 34.54 11.03 8.90
C VAL A 167 34.75 9.50 8.82
N LYS A 168 33.76 8.71 9.22
CA LYS A 168 33.75 7.24 9.17
C LYS A 168 32.38 6.76 8.68
N PRO A 169 32.30 5.62 7.99
CA PRO A 169 31.02 5.02 7.65
C PRO A 169 30.31 4.50 8.90
N SER A 170 28.99 4.34 8.81
CA SER A 170 28.16 3.76 9.86
C SER A 170 26.95 3.03 9.26
N ASN A 171 26.23 2.27 10.09
CA ASN A 171 24.96 1.67 9.67
C ASN A 171 23.79 2.67 9.66
N VAL A 172 23.99 3.94 10.05
CA VAL A 172 22.94 4.97 9.97
C VAL A 172 23.07 5.70 8.63
N THR A 173 22.11 5.52 7.72
CA THR A 173 22.16 6.18 6.39
C THR A 173 21.78 7.65 6.49
N LYS A 174 20.69 7.96 7.19
CA LYS A 174 20.09 9.31 7.24
C LYS A 174 19.55 9.61 8.64
N ARG A 175 19.80 10.83 9.10
CA ARG A 175 19.09 11.48 10.21
C ARG A 175 18.12 12.53 9.65
N THR A 176 16.87 12.50 10.09
CA THR A 176 15.85 13.51 9.77
C THR A 176 15.37 14.18 11.04
N GLN A 177 14.88 15.42 10.92
CA GLN A 177 14.33 16.17 12.05
C GLN A 177 13.18 17.07 11.60
N TYR A 178 12.07 17.01 12.32
CA TYR A 178 10.94 17.92 12.18
C TYR A 178 10.61 18.57 13.53
N GLY A 179 9.80 19.62 13.47
CA GLY A 179 9.33 20.32 14.66
C GLY A 179 9.17 21.83 14.50
N HIS A 180 8.66 22.45 15.56
CA HIS A 180 8.55 23.90 15.73
C HIS A 180 8.38 24.25 17.22
N GLY A 181 8.58 25.52 17.58
CA GLY A 181 8.60 25.98 18.96
C GLY A 181 9.93 25.70 19.67
N ASP A 182 9.95 25.91 20.99
CA ASP A 182 11.09 25.63 21.86
C ASP A 182 10.74 24.51 22.86
N ILE A 183 11.41 23.36 22.69
CA ILE A 183 11.23 22.18 23.54
C ILE A 183 11.63 22.42 25.00
N HIS A 184 12.67 23.23 25.25
CA HIS A 184 13.11 23.53 26.60
C HIS A 184 12.11 24.46 27.31
N GLU A 185 11.58 25.46 26.60
CA GLU A 185 10.52 26.30 27.15
C GLU A 185 9.25 25.48 27.43
N GLY A 186 8.80 24.68 26.46
CA GLY A 186 7.57 23.88 26.58
C GLY A 186 7.64 22.84 27.71
N PHE A 187 8.78 22.16 27.93
CA PHE A 187 8.93 21.28 29.09
C PHE A 187 9.08 22.06 30.42
N GLY A 188 9.67 23.25 30.42
CA GLY A 188 9.68 24.14 31.59
C GLY A 188 8.30 24.65 32.00
N GLN A 189 7.29 24.54 31.11
CA GLN A 189 5.90 24.89 31.35
C GLN A 189 5.02 23.72 31.85
N ALA A 190 5.52 22.49 31.86
CA ALA A 190 4.75 21.29 32.21
C ALA A 190 4.63 21.09 33.73
N ASP A 191 3.45 20.63 34.19
CA ASP A 191 3.24 20.14 35.56
C ASP A 191 3.55 18.64 35.68
N PHE A 192 3.36 17.89 34.59
CA PHE A 192 3.56 16.43 34.48
C PHE A 192 4.37 16.12 33.21
N VAL A 193 5.27 15.14 33.28
CA VAL A 193 6.10 14.71 32.15
C VAL A 193 6.25 13.19 32.17
N VAL A 194 5.84 12.54 31.07
CA VAL A 194 6.03 11.11 30.83
C VAL A 194 7.23 10.90 29.91
N GLU A 195 8.16 10.01 30.31
CA GLU A 195 9.34 9.58 29.55
C GLU A 195 9.34 8.06 29.42
N ARG A 196 9.27 7.53 28.19
CA ARG A 196 9.17 6.09 27.91
C ARG A 196 9.91 5.70 26.63
N SER A 197 10.43 4.47 26.59
CA SER A 197 11.00 3.85 25.39
C SER A 197 10.14 2.66 24.98
N PHE A 198 9.87 2.54 23.68
CA PHE A 198 8.98 1.53 23.09
C PHE A 198 9.71 0.77 21.97
N LYS A 199 9.40 -0.53 21.82
CA LYS A 199 9.94 -1.38 20.76
C LYS A 199 8.84 -2.09 19.98
N THR A 200 9.03 -2.22 18.67
CA THR A 200 8.20 -3.07 17.80
C THR A 200 9.08 -4.06 17.05
N GLU A 201 8.69 -5.34 17.03
CA GLU A 201 9.32 -6.33 16.18
C GLU A 201 8.90 -6.21 14.72
N GLN A 202 9.70 -6.82 13.86
CA GLN A 202 9.49 -6.83 12.41
C GLN A 202 8.31 -7.76 12.04
N THR A 203 7.37 -7.27 11.22
CA THR A 203 6.23 -8.05 10.74
C THR A 203 6.10 -8.00 9.21
N HIS A 204 5.44 -9.01 8.64
CA HIS A 204 5.22 -9.13 7.21
C HIS A 204 3.73 -9.00 6.89
N GLN A 205 3.41 -8.46 5.72
CA GLN A 205 2.06 -8.08 5.28
C GLN A 205 1.04 -9.23 5.19
N GLY A 206 1.46 -10.48 5.44
CA GLY A 206 0.59 -11.67 5.48
C GLY A 206 -0.14 -12.05 4.18
N TYR A 207 0.10 -11.39 3.04
CA TYR A 207 -0.66 -11.63 1.80
C TYR A 207 -0.67 -13.11 1.38
N ILE A 208 -1.84 -13.60 0.94
CA ILE A 208 -2.13 -15.03 0.75
C ILE A 208 -1.47 -15.60 -0.51
N GLU A 209 -1.48 -14.85 -1.62
CA GLU A 209 -0.79 -15.22 -2.86
C GLU A 209 0.69 -14.82 -2.78
N PRO A 210 1.65 -15.75 -2.87
CA PRO A 210 3.08 -15.43 -2.96
C PRO A 210 3.44 -14.57 -4.17
N HIS A 211 4.65 -14.01 -4.21
CA HIS A 211 5.18 -13.38 -5.42
C HIS A 211 5.25 -14.39 -6.58
N ALA A 212 4.65 -14.02 -7.71
CA ALA A 212 4.51 -14.85 -8.90
C ALA A 212 4.56 -13.99 -10.17
N CYS A 213 5.34 -14.44 -11.14
CA CYS A 213 5.37 -13.86 -12.48
C CYS A 213 5.62 -14.90 -13.57
N VAL A 214 5.25 -14.54 -14.80
CA VAL A 214 5.64 -15.22 -16.03
C VAL A 214 6.25 -14.19 -16.96
N ALA A 215 7.52 -14.39 -17.30
CA ALA A 215 8.26 -13.57 -18.24
C ALA A 215 8.40 -14.31 -19.58
N ASN A 216 8.25 -13.62 -20.70
CA ASN A 216 8.52 -14.12 -22.04
C ASN A 216 9.37 -13.11 -22.82
N PHE A 217 10.64 -13.44 -23.02
CA PHE A 217 11.58 -12.63 -23.79
C PHE A 217 11.70 -13.18 -25.22
N SER A 218 11.34 -12.35 -26.20
CA SER A 218 11.33 -12.67 -27.63
C SER A 218 12.71 -12.49 -28.28
N SER A 219 12.95 -13.17 -29.39
CA SER A 219 14.22 -13.10 -30.12
C SER A 219 14.48 -11.77 -30.84
N ASP A 220 13.46 -10.92 -30.97
CA ASP A 220 13.55 -9.56 -31.53
C ASP A 220 13.91 -8.49 -30.48
N GLY A 221 14.08 -8.89 -29.22
CA GLY A 221 14.38 -7.99 -28.11
C GLY A 221 13.14 -7.42 -27.39
N THR A 222 11.93 -7.78 -27.81
CA THR A 222 10.70 -7.47 -27.06
C THR A 222 10.50 -8.46 -25.90
N ALA A 223 9.74 -8.07 -24.89
CA ALA A 223 9.37 -8.94 -23.78
C ALA A 223 7.97 -8.64 -23.23
N ASP A 224 7.31 -9.71 -22.77
CA ASP A 224 6.09 -9.65 -21.97
C ASP A 224 6.35 -10.10 -20.53
N LEU A 225 5.69 -9.45 -19.57
CA LEU A 225 5.69 -9.83 -18.16
C LEU A 225 4.27 -9.82 -17.61
N TRP A 226 3.79 -10.96 -17.13
CA TRP A 226 2.59 -11.08 -16.30
C TRP A 226 3.00 -11.23 -14.85
N VAL A 227 2.45 -10.40 -13.95
CA VAL A 227 2.92 -10.33 -12.56
C VAL A 227 1.82 -9.91 -11.58
N CYS A 228 1.82 -10.51 -10.38
CA CYS A 228 1.03 -10.04 -9.24
C CYS A 228 1.71 -8.81 -8.59
N THR A 229 1.56 -7.66 -9.23
CA THR A 229 2.14 -6.38 -8.82
C THR A 229 1.05 -5.42 -8.40
N GLN A 230 1.34 -4.47 -7.51
CA GLN A 230 0.48 -3.31 -7.34
C GLN A 230 0.89 -2.17 -8.30
N GLY A 231 1.94 -2.27 -9.12
CA GLY A 231 2.47 -1.15 -9.92
C GLY A 231 3.14 -1.56 -11.24
N HIS A 232 2.34 -2.00 -12.22
CA HIS A 232 2.87 -2.56 -13.46
C HIS A 232 3.69 -1.58 -14.33
N PHE A 233 3.38 -0.28 -14.32
CA PHE A 233 4.21 0.74 -14.99
C PHE A 233 5.60 0.92 -14.35
N VAL A 234 5.67 0.88 -13.02
CA VAL A 234 6.93 0.96 -12.26
C VAL A 234 7.76 -0.30 -12.46
N TYR A 235 7.11 -1.46 -12.44
CA TYR A 235 7.76 -2.74 -12.74
C TYR A 235 8.33 -2.75 -14.16
N ARG A 236 7.62 -2.16 -15.15
CA ARG A 236 8.16 -1.96 -16.51
C ARG A 236 9.45 -1.13 -16.47
N GLN A 237 9.42 0.04 -15.83
CA GLN A 237 10.56 0.94 -15.82
C GLN A 237 11.78 0.32 -15.13
N HIS A 238 11.61 -0.20 -13.91
CA HIS A 238 12.71 -0.83 -13.17
C HIS A 238 13.24 -2.07 -13.90
N CYS A 239 12.38 -2.98 -14.36
CA CYS A 239 12.86 -4.17 -15.08
C CYS A 239 13.58 -3.79 -16.37
N ALA A 240 13.08 -2.82 -17.14
CA ALA A 240 13.72 -2.39 -18.38
C ALA A 240 15.12 -1.81 -18.11
N GLN A 241 15.25 -0.90 -17.14
CA GLN A 241 16.54 -0.30 -16.76
C GLN A 241 17.53 -1.36 -16.25
N LEU A 242 17.12 -2.23 -15.31
CA LEU A 242 17.95 -3.29 -14.74
C LEU A 242 18.44 -4.34 -15.76
N LEU A 243 17.73 -4.46 -16.91
CA LEU A 243 18.07 -5.42 -17.97
C LEU A 243 18.75 -4.78 -19.18
N GLY A 244 18.90 -3.45 -19.22
CA GLY A 244 19.41 -2.73 -20.38
C GLY A 244 18.44 -2.72 -21.58
N MET A 245 17.13 -2.66 -21.31
CA MET A 245 16.08 -2.60 -22.33
C MET A 245 15.51 -1.19 -22.45
N GLU A 246 15.08 -0.81 -23.66
CA GLU A 246 14.13 0.29 -23.83
C GLU A 246 12.78 -0.08 -23.20
N ALA A 247 12.17 0.83 -22.42
CA ALA A 247 10.90 0.56 -21.76
C ALA A 247 9.74 0.27 -22.73
N SER A 248 9.81 0.78 -23.97
CA SER A 248 8.87 0.46 -25.06
C SER A 248 8.89 -1.01 -25.48
N LYS A 249 10.02 -1.72 -25.28
CA LYS A 249 10.18 -3.14 -25.61
C LYS A 249 9.69 -4.08 -24.51
N LEU A 250 9.28 -3.57 -23.35
CA LEU A 250 8.73 -4.38 -22.26
C LEU A 250 7.25 -4.04 -22.00
N ARG A 251 6.36 -5.02 -22.21
CA ARG A 251 4.95 -4.91 -21.85
C ARG A 251 4.67 -5.63 -20.55
N VAL A 252 4.15 -4.91 -19.55
CA VAL A 252 3.78 -5.48 -18.25
C VAL A 252 2.27 -5.49 -18.09
N THR A 253 1.72 -6.67 -17.78
CA THR A 253 0.30 -6.88 -17.49
C THR A 253 0.16 -7.29 -16.02
N SER A 254 -0.64 -6.54 -15.26
CA SER A 254 -1.04 -6.95 -13.91
C SER A 254 -1.95 -8.18 -14.00
N SER A 255 -1.67 -9.20 -13.19
CA SER A 255 -2.64 -10.25 -12.88
C SER A 255 -3.49 -9.86 -11.68
N GLU A 256 -4.37 -10.78 -11.24
CA GLU A 256 -4.87 -10.67 -9.88
C GLU A 256 -3.81 -10.89 -8.83
N ILE A 257 -4.08 -10.28 -7.68
CA ILE A 257 -3.12 -10.01 -6.63
C ILE A 257 -3.70 -10.38 -5.28
N GLY A 258 -3.43 -11.60 -4.81
CA GLY A 258 -4.00 -12.20 -3.59
C GLY A 258 -3.51 -11.56 -2.28
N GLY A 259 -3.81 -10.29 -2.10
CA GLY A 259 -3.19 -9.39 -1.13
C GLY A 259 -1.85 -8.84 -1.64
N GLY A 260 -1.49 -7.65 -1.14
CA GLY A 260 -0.20 -7.00 -1.38
C GLY A 260 0.18 -6.10 -0.20
N PHE A 261 -0.71 -5.15 0.14
CA PHE A 261 -0.64 -4.29 1.33
C PHE A 261 0.69 -3.50 1.50
N GLY A 262 1.40 -3.27 0.38
CA GLY A 262 2.71 -2.61 0.33
C GLY A 262 3.89 -3.53 0.04
N GLY A 263 3.73 -4.85 0.16
CA GLY A 263 4.80 -5.82 -0.15
C GLY A 263 5.02 -6.04 -1.66
N LYS A 264 4.00 -5.78 -2.49
CA LYS A 264 4.01 -5.97 -3.96
C LYS A 264 4.22 -4.63 -4.71
N THR A 265 5.09 -3.81 -4.14
CA THR A 265 5.49 -2.48 -4.64
C THR A 265 6.88 -2.47 -5.27
N HIS A 266 7.73 -3.41 -4.86
CA HIS A 266 9.11 -3.53 -5.29
C HIS A 266 9.28 -4.71 -6.25
N VAL A 267 10.18 -4.58 -7.21
CA VAL A 267 10.63 -5.73 -8.02
C VAL A 267 11.54 -6.62 -7.16
N TRP A 268 11.33 -7.93 -7.23
CA TRP A 268 12.06 -8.93 -6.45
C TRP A 268 12.55 -10.08 -7.33
N ALA A 269 11.63 -10.69 -8.09
CA ALA A 269 11.87 -11.89 -8.87
C ALA A 269 11.65 -11.68 -10.38
N GLU A 270 11.06 -10.55 -10.74
CA GLU A 270 10.67 -10.20 -12.10
C GLU A 270 11.87 -9.94 -13.02
N PRO A 271 12.93 -9.19 -12.60
CA PRO A 271 14.15 -9.05 -13.41
C PRO A 271 14.86 -10.39 -13.57
N VAL A 272 14.83 -11.25 -12.54
CA VAL A 272 15.40 -12.60 -12.54
C VAL A 272 14.65 -13.51 -13.52
N ALA A 273 13.32 -13.47 -13.56
CA ALA A 273 12.50 -14.22 -14.50
C ALA A 273 12.72 -13.78 -15.95
N LEU A 274 12.79 -12.46 -16.20
CA LEU A 274 13.11 -11.89 -17.51
C LEU A 274 14.52 -12.26 -17.98
N ALA A 275 15.54 -12.17 -17.12
CA ALA A 275 16.91 -12.59 -17.44
C ALA A 275 17.01 -14.09 -17.73
N LEU A 276 16.31 -14.94 -16.96
CA LEU A 276 16.19 -16.37 -17.23
C LEU A 276 15.51 -16.64 -18.58
N SER A 277 14.44 -15.92 -18.89
CA SER A 277 13.70 -16.06 -20.16
C SER A 277 14.56 -15.66 -21.35
N ARG A 278 15.25 -14.52 -21.25
CA ARG A 278 16.25 -14.02 -22.22
C ARG A 278 17.34 -15.06 -22.50
N LYS A 279 17.91 -15.67 -21.47
CA LYS A 279 18.98 -16.67 -21.60
C LYS A 279 18.48 -18.03 -22.10
N ALA A 280 17.23 -18.41 -21.80
CA ALA A 280 16.64 -19.68 -22.21
C ALA A 280 15.93 -19.64 -23.58
N GLY A 281 15.63 -18.46 -24.13
CA GLY A 281 14.85 -18.28 -25.36
C GLY A 281 13.42 -18.80 -25.26
N ARG A 282 12.84 -18.83 -24.05
CA ARG A 282 11.55 -19.45 -23.73
C ARG A 282 10.86 -18.70 -22.59
N PRO A 283 9.52 -18.77 -22.45
CA PRO A 283 8.84 -18.23 -21.27
C PRO A 283 9.34 -18.88 -19.98
N VAL A 284 9.45 -18.11 -18.90
CA VAL A 284 9.87 -18.57 -17.57
C VAL A 284 8.83 -18.14 -16.54
N LYS A 285 8.27 -19.12 -15.83
CA LYS A 285 7.37 -18.92 -14.70
C LYS A 285 8.12 -19.04 -13.39
N LEU A 286 8.18 -17.97 -12.61
CA LEU A 286 8.82 -17.92 -11.31
C LEU A 286 7.75 -17.64 -10.25
N VAL A 287 7.60 -18.56 -9.30
CA VAL A 287 6.69 -18.44 -8.17
C VAL A 287 7.49 -18.72 -6.91
N MET A 288 7.55 -17.75 -6.00
CA MET A 288 8.20 -17.90 -4.69
C MET A 288 7.36 -18.81 -3.80
N THR A 289 8.02 -19.67 -3.04
CA THR A 289 7.37 -20.41 -1.94
C THR A 289 7.09 -19.47 -0.75
N ARG A 290 6.26 -19.90 0.20
CA ARG A 290 5.95 -19.10 1.41
C ARG A 290 7.21 -18.82 2.25
N ASP A 291 8.11 -19.79 2.37
CA ASP A 291 9.41 -19.64 3.02
C ASP A 291 10.27 -18.56 2.33
N GLU A 292 10.35 -18.59 0.99
CA GLU A 292 11.07 -17.58 0.23
C GLU A 292 10.46 -16.18 0.33
N VAL A 293 9.13 -16.07 0.37
CA VAL A 293 8.44 -14.78 0.64
C VAL A 293 8.92 -14.23 1.97
N PHE A 294 8.84 -15.02 3.04
CA PHE A 294 9.23 -14.57 4.37
C PHE A 294 10.70 -14.17 4.47
N ARG A 295 11.58 -14.92 3.79
CA ARG A 295 13.04 -14.72 3.82
C ARG A 295 13.55 -13.65 2.85
N ALA A 296 12.78 -13.26 1.82
CA ALA A 296 13.37 -12.52 0.70
C ALA A 296 12.45 -11.56 -0.08
N SER A 297 11.17 -11.41 0.29
CA SER A 297 10.47 -10.13 0.08
C SER A 297 10.55 -9.29 1.34
N GLY A 298 10.12 -8.02 1.26
CA GLY A 298 10.30 -7.07 2.34
C GLY A 298 9.19 -7.09 3.39
N PRO A 299 9.49 -7.45 4.66
CA PRO A 299 8.63 -7.12 5.80
C PRO A 299 8.74 -5.61 6.14
N THR A 300 7.98 -5.14 7.12
CA THR A 300 8.10 -3.76 7.64
C THR A 300 9.37 -3.55 8.49
N SER A 301 9.50 -2.41 9.16
CA SER A 301 10.62 -2.15 10.09
C SER A 301 10.39 -2.79 11.47
N ALA A 302 11.48 -3.15 12.15
CA ALA A 302 11.51 -3.15 13.61
C ALA A 302 11.94 -1.76 14.08
N THR A 303 11.47 -1.34 15.27
CA THR A 303 11.73 0.01 15.78
C THR A 303 12.13 0.05 17.25
N SER A 304 12.86 1.11 17.58
CA SER A 304 13.17 1.55 18.94
C SER A 304 12.84 3.05 18.98
N ILE A 305 11.88 3.43 19.84
CA ILE A 305 11.30 4.77 19.84
C ILE A 305 11.27 5.30 21.28
N ASP A 306 11.94 6.41 21.53
CA ASP A 306 11.82 7.15 22.80
C ASP A 306 10.78 8.26 22.64
N VAL A 307 9.89 8.41 23.61
CA VAL A 307 8.88 9.47 23.66
C VAL A 307 8.97 10.19 24.98
N ARG A 308 8.94 11.53 24.90
CA ARG A 308 8.82 12.44 26.03
C ARG A 308 7.65 13.39 25.79
N ILE A 309 6.72 13.49 26.72
CA ILE A 309 5.54 14.35 26.55
C ILE A 309 5.18 15.02 27.88
N GLY A 310 4.90 16.32 27.83
CA GLY A 310 4.66 17.15 29.01
C GLY A 310 3.39 17.96 28.88
N ALA A 311 2.63 18.07 29.97
CA ALA A 311 1.37 18.82 30.02
C ALA A 311 1.17 19.52 31.37
N ARG A 312 0.28 20.52 31.36
CA ARG A 312 -0.20 21.22 32.56
C ARG A 312 -1.30 20.43 33.26
N LYS A 313 -1.58 20.78 34.52
CA LYS A 313 -2.71 20.26 35.32
C LYS A 313 -4.08 20.41 34.68
N ASP A 314 -4.25 21.36 33.78
CA ASP A 314 -5.50 21.54 33.03
C ASP A 314 -5.64 20.57 31.84
N GLY A 315 -4.63 19.72 31.58
CA GLY A 315 -4.60 18.77 30.48
C GLY A 315 -4.04 19.30 29.18
N THR A 316 -3.52 20.54 29.12
CA THR A 316 -2.93 21.11 27.90
C THR A 316 -1.48 20.62 27.73
N ILE A 317 -1.17 19.98 26.59
CA ILE A 317 0.19 19.55 26.24
C ILE A 317 1.05 20.78 25.91
N THR A 318 2.18 20.94 26.60
CA THR A 318 3.10 22.08 26.43
C THR A 318 4.32 21.73 25.59
N ALA A 319 4.78 20.48 25.62
CA ALA A 319 5.84 19.97 24.77
C ALA A 319 5.69 18.48 24.45
N ALA A 320 6.14 18.07 23.27
CA ALA A 320 6.33 16.66 22.94
C ALA A 320 7.60 16.45 22.10
N GLU A 321 8.35 15.41 22.44
CA GLU A 321 9.55 14.99 21.73
C GLU A 321 9.52 13.48 21.46
N ALA A 322 9.98 13.05 20.29
CA ALA A 322 10.23 11.65 20.01
C ALA A 322 11.52 11.43 19.21
N THR A 323 12.28 10.39 19.56
CA THR A 323 13.42 9.89 18.77
C THR A 323 13.08 8.51 18.24
N LEU A 324 13.13 8.35 16.92
CA LEU A 324 12.62 7.20 16.18
C LEU A 324 13.75 6.50 15.42
N ARG A 325 14.05 5.26 15.76
CA ARG A 325 15.09 4.45 15.08
C ARG A 325 14.42 3.28 14.36
N TYR A 326 14.61 3.18 13.05
CA TYR A 326 13.94 2.20 12.18
C TYR A 326 14.95 1.33 11.45
N SER A 327 14.71 0.03 11.41
CA SER A 327 15.49 -0.90 10.58
C SER A 327 15.06 -0.83 9.10
N CYS A 328 16.00 -0.75 8.16
CA CYS A 328 15.74 -0.67 6.72
C CYS A 328 16.04 -1.98 5.93
N GLY A 329 16.56 -3.02 6.60
CA GLY A 329 17.33 -4.08 5.93
C GLY A 329 18.73 -3.57 5.60
N PRO A 330 19.41 -4.04 4.54
CA PRO A 330 20.82 -3.68 4.29
C PRO A 330 20.97 -2.52 3.29
N TYR A 331 19.85 -1.92 2.86
CA TYR A 331 19.73 -0.88 1.85
C TYR A 331 19.06 0.36 2.44
N ALA A 332 19.25 1.53 1.83
CA ALA A 332 18.66 2.76 2.34
C ALA A 332 17.12 2.76 2.26
N GLY A 333 16.49 3.59 3.11
CA GLY A 333 15.04 3.76 3.22
C GLY A 333 14.67 5.17 3.72
N MET A 334 13.38 5.38 3.96
CA MET A 334 12.78 6.63 4.43
C MET A 334 11.77 6.39 5.58
N TRP A 335 11.93 5.27 6.30
CA TRP A 335 10.93 4.75 7.22
C TRP A 335 10.90 5.54 8.53
N ALA A 336 12.04 5.91 9.10
CA ALA A 336 12.11 6.79 10.26
C ALA A 336 11.66 8.22 9.93
N GLU A 337 11.90 8.70 8.71
CA GLU A 337 11.39 10.00 8.23
C GLU A 337 9.85 10.05 8.27
N ILE A 338 9.19 9.06 7.67
CA ILE A 338 7.71 8.93 7.70
C ILE A 338 7.21 8.75 9.13
N GLY A 339 7.91 7.98 9.97
CA GLY A 339 7.59 7.83 11.39
C GLY A 339 7.66 9.16 12.14
N ALA A 340 8.72 9.94 11.92
CA ALA A 340 8.93 11.24 12.54
C ALA A 340 7.90 12.29 12.10
N MET A 341 7.40 12.22 10.86
CA MET A 341 6.31 13.09 10.40
C MET A 341 4.97 12.73 11.04
N THR A 342 4.67 11.43 11.19
CA THR A 342 3.36 10.91 11.61
C THR A 342 3.16 10.89 13.12
N ALA A 343 4.24 10.76 13.92
CA ALA A 343 4.21 10.54 15.37
C ALA A 343 3.22 11.43 16.16
N PHE A 344 3.26 12.76 15.98
CA PHE A 344 2.40 13.72 16.70
C PHE A 344 1.32 14.37 15.82
N ALA A 345 1.07 13.85 14.62
CA ALA A 345 0.23 14.50 13.61
C ALA A 345 -1.25 14.67 14.00
N CYS A 346 -1.73 13.90 14.99
CA CYS A 346 -3.06 14.01 15.59
C CYS A 346 -3.26 15.22 16.51
N TYR A 347 -2.18 15.88 16.94
CA TYR A 347 -2.21 16.85 18.04
C TYR A 347 -1.85 18.28 17.60
N LYS A 348 -2.48 19.26 18.26
CA LYS A 348 -2.11 20.67 18.17
C LYS A 348 -1.05 20.95 19.23
N LEU A 349 0.21 21.08 18.80
CA LEU A 349 1.35 21.29 19.69
C LEU A 349 2.07 22.61 19.36
N GLU A 350 2.36 23.39 20.39
CA GLU A 350 3.14 24.64 20.27
C GLU A 350 4.65 24.37 20.21
N ASN A 351 5.13 23.38 20.99
CA ASN A 351 6.52 22.96 21.04
C ASN A 351 6.62 21.47 20.74
N VAL A 352 7.18 21.10 19.59
CA VAL A 352 7.30 19.71 19.15
C VAL A 352 8.61 19.46 18.40
N ARG A 353 9.23 18.30 18.64
CA ARG A 353 10.43 17.84 17.93
C ARG A 353 10.35 16.34 17.68
N THR A 354 10.61 15.93 16.44
CA THR A 354 10.81 14.51 16.11
C THR A 354 12.12 14.33 15.40
N VAL A 355 12.85 13.26 15.72
CA VAL A 355 14.14 12.91 15.11
C VAL A 355 14.07 11.48 14.60
N GLY A 356 14.26 11.28 13.29
CA GLY A 356 14.30 9.98 12.64
C GLY A 356 15.74 9.51 12.38
N TYR A 357 16.00 8.22 12.55
CA TYR A 357 17.25 7.54 12.17
C TYR A 357 16.94 6.29 11.34
N GLU A 358 17.39 6.29 10.09
CA GLU A 358 17.34 5.15 9.17
C GLU A 358 18.56 4.23 9.43
N VAL A 359 18.34 2.97 9.79
CA VAL A 359 19.41 2.06 10.28
C VAL A 359 19.47 0.76 9.47
N LEU A 360 20.67 0.45 8.98
CA LEU A 360 20.97 -0.77 8.25
C LEU A 360 21.18 -1.97 9.18
N VAL A 361 20.60 -3.11 8.82
CA VAL A 361 20.67 -4.38 9.55
C VAL A 361 20.70 -5.57 8.58
N ASN A 362 21.23 -6.71 9.01
CA ASN A 362 21.27 -7.97 8.27
C ASN A 362 19.93 -8.72 8.28
N ARG A 363 18.86 -8.02 7.88
CA ARG A 363 17.49 -8.53 7.67
C ARG A 363 17.10 -8.25 6.20
N PRO A 364 16.07 -8.88 5.62
CA PRO A 364 15.62 -8.57 4.26
C PRO A 364 15.27 -7.08 4.10
N LYS A 365 15.42 -6.52 2.88
CA LYS A 365 15.08 -5.12 2.57
C LYS A 365 13.67 -4.80 3.07
N THR A 366 13.53 -3.78 3.91
CA THR A 366 12.21 -3.33 4.38
C THR A 366 11.34 -2.88 3.21
N ALA A 367 10.04 -3.22 3.25
CA ALA A 367 9.03 -2.69 2.35
C ALA A 367 7.81 -2.19 3.14
N ALA A 368 6.90 -1.51 2.45
CA ALA A 368 5.70 -0.96 3.06
C ALA A 368 4.79 -2.06 3.61
N TYR A 369 4.31 -1.88 4.83
CA TYR A 369 3.12 -2.53 5.34
C TYR A 369 2.17 -1.39 5.69
N ARG A 370 1.12 -1.23 4.87
CA ARG A 370 -0.09 -0.39 5.03
C ARG A 370 0.05 0.72 6.08
N ALA A 371 0.05 1.98 5.66
CA ALA A 371 0.46 3.13 6.47
C ALA A 371 1.90 2.97 7.01
N PRO A 372 2.92 2.72 6.17
CA PRO A 372 4.29 2.43 6.64
C PRO A 372 4.77 3.42 7.70
N SER A 373 5.39 2.87 8.76
CA SER A 373 5.88 3.60 9.94
C SER A 373 4.83 4.18 10.89
N ALA A 374 3.67 4.61 10.43
CA ALA A 374 2.68 5.26 11.30
C ALA A 374 2.18 4.39 12.47
N PRO A 375 1.87 3.07 12.32
CA PRO A 375 1.44 2.23 13.44
C PRO A 375 2.47 2.12 14.57
N MET A 376 3.77 2.12 14.21
CA MET A 376 4.88 2.00 15.15
C MET A 376 5.11 3.33 15.89
N ALA A 377 5.03 4.46 15.19
CA ALA A 377 5.08 5.79 15.79
C ALA A 377 3.85 6.06 16.70
N ALA A 378 2.65 5.69 16.23
CA ALA A 378 1.40 5.81 16.98
C ALA A 378 1.41 4.93 18.23
N PHE A 379 1.93 3.70 18.17
CA PHE A 379 2.12 2.84 19.34
C PHE A 379 2.83 3.58 20.49
N ALA A 380 3.99 4.16 20.19
CA ALA A 380 4.79 4.85 21.19
C ALA A 380 4.11 6.13 21.71
N VAL A 381 3.61 6.99 20.81
CA VAL A 381 3.02 8.28 21.18
C VAL A 381 1.68 8.12 21.90
N GLU A 382 0.74 7.34 21.37
CA GLU A 382 -0.60 7.18 21.95
C GLU A 382 -0.57 6.41 23.28
N SER A 383 0.44 5.57 23.51
CA SER A 383 0.67 4.93 24.81
C SER A 383 1.18 5.94 25.85
N ALA A 384 2.12 6.82 25.47
CA ALA A 384 2.61 7.90 26.34
C ALA A 384 1.52 8.95 26.63
N VAL A 385 0.68 9.29 25.64
CA VAL A 385 -0.49 10.18 25.82
C VAL A 385 -1.53 9.58 26.76
N ASP A 386 -1.83 8.28 26.63
CA ASP A 386 -2.74 7.57 27.52
C ASP A 386 -2.22 7.51 28.97
N GLU A 387 -0.90 7.39 29.15
CA GLU A 387 -0.27 7.45 30.47
C GLU A 387 -0.32 8.85 31.08
N LEU A 388 0.02 9.88 30.31
CA LEU A 388 -0.01 11.27 30.76
C LEU A 388 -1.44 11.72 31.16
N ALA A 389 -2.46 11.27 30.41
CA ALA A 389 -3.86 11.52 30.76
C ALA A 389 -4.21 10.92 32.13
N LYS A 390 -3.74 9.70 32.43
CA LYS A 390 -3.94 9.03 33.73
C LYS A 390 -3.20 9.72 34.87
N GLU A 391 -1.95 10.14 34.67
CA GLU A 391 -1.17 10.87 35.69
C GLU A 391 -1.84 12.20 36.08
N ILE A 392 -2.47 12.88 35.13
CA ILE A 392 -3.26 14.11 35.35
C ILE A 392 -4.63 13.81 35.98
N GLY A 393 -5.12 12.58 35.89
CA GLY A 393 -6.46 12.19 36.32
C GLY A 393 -7.57 12.64 35.35
N MET A 394 -7.25 12.83 34.08
CA MET A 394 -8.20 13.19 33.02
C MET A 394 -8.66 11.96 32.24
N ASP A 395 -9.91 11.97 31.77
CA ASP A 395 -10.39 10.93 30.85
C ASP A 395 -9.53 10.90 29.56
N PRO A 396 -9.06 9.72 29.10
CA PRO A 396 -8.16 9.62 27.94
C PRO A 396 -8.73 10.12 26.61
N VAL A 397 -10.04 10.24 26.46
CA VAL A 397 -10.71 10.79 25.27
C VAL A 397 -10.89 12.30 25.40
N GLU A 398 -11.30 12.82 26.57
CA GLU A 398 -11.33 14.27 26.83
C GLU A 398 -9.94 14.91 26.68
N PHE A 399 -8.89 14.24 27.19
CA PHE A 399 -7.50 14.70 27.05
C PHE A 399 -7.09 14.81 25.58
N ARG A 400 -7.50 13.85 24.74
CA ARG A 400 -7.24 13.90 23.29
C ARG A 400 -8.06 14.97 22.60
N ILE A 401 -9.34 15.14 22.92
CA ILE A 401 -10.20 16.19 22.35
C ILE A 401 -9.62 17.58 22.65
N ARG A 402 -9.19 17.84 23.89
CA ARG A 402 -8.57 19.10 24.31
C ARG A 402 -7.33 19.47 23.48
N ASN A 403 -6.53 18.48 23.08
CA ASN A 403 -5.26 18.67 22.39
C ASN A 403 -5.31 18.31 20.89
N ALA A 404 -6.49 17.98 20.35
CA ALA A 404 -6.63 17.52 18.98
C ALA A 404 -6.20 18.60 17.97
N ALA A 405 -5.61 18.15 16.86
CA ALA A 405 -5.42 19.01 15.70
C ALA A 405 -6.79 19.44 15.13
N GLN A 406 -6.86 20.68 14.64
CA GLN A 406 -8.04 21.27 14.01
C GLN A 406 -7.66 21.94 12.69
N GLU A 407 -8.64 22.32 11.88
CA GLU A 407 -8.41 23.19 10.71
C GLU A 407 -7.64 24.46 11.14
N GLY A 408 -6.65 24.86 10.35
CA GLY A 408 -5.70 25.92 10.66
C GLY A 408 -4.52 25.50 11.56
N THR A 409 -4.47 24.26 12.07
CA THR A 409 -3.33 23.77 12.86
C THR A 409 -2.12 23.52 11.98
N ARG A 410 -0.96 24.04 12.39
CA ARG A 410 0.34 23.65 11.84
C ARG A 410 0.70 22.27 12.40
N SER A 411 0.76 21.27 11.54
CA SER A 411 1.18 19.91 11.90
C SER A 411 2.63 19.87 12.39
N SER A 412 2.98 18.84 13.18
CA SER A 412 4.34 18.60 13.71
C SER A 412 5.42 18.51 12.64
N TYR A 413 5.05 18.21 11.39
CA TYR A 413 5.94 18.07 10.24
C TYR A 413 5.92 19.26 9.27
N GLY A 414 5.14 20.31 9.56
CA GLY A 414 5.21 21.60 8.87
C GLY A 414 3.91 22.11 8.23
N PRO A 415 3.21 21.33 7.38
CA PRO A 415 2.00 21.78 6.69
C PRO A 415 0.86 22.21 7.63
N VAL A 416 0.05 23.17 7.18
CA VAL A 416 -1.18 23.60 7.87
C VAL A 416 -2.36 22.78 7.37
N TYR A 417 -3.14 22.21 8.29
CA TYR A 417 -4.32 21.42 7.94
C TYR A 417 -5.48 22.31 7.46
N GLY A 418 -6.14 21.89 6.37
CA GLY A 418 -7.51 22.31 6.03
C GLY A 418 -8.55 21.51 6.83
N PRO A 419 -9.74 21.24 6.26
CA PRO A 419 -10.76 20.41 6.90
C PRO A 419 -10.28 18.98 7.17
N ILE A 420 -10.34 18.55 8.44
CA ILE A 420 -9.82 17.26 8.94
C ILE A 420 -10.76 16.59 9.95
N GLY A 421 -10.71 15.26 10.02
CA GLY A 421 -11.65 14.44 10.79
C GLY A 421 -11.30 14.09 12.24
N ILE A 422 -10.13 14.44 12.79
CA ILE A 422 -9.70 13.93 14.12
C ILE A 422 -10.61 14.34 15.29
N GLY A 423 -11.06 15.60 15.34
CA GLY A 423 -12.06 16.04 16.33
C GLY A 423 -13.39 15.28 16.19
N PRO A 424 -14.00 15.24 15.00
CA PRO A 424 -15.19 14.41 14.71
C PRO A 424 -15.04 12.92 15.07
N THR A 425 -13.91 12.27 14.79
CA THR A 425 -13.71 10.85 15.13
C THR A 425 -13.60 10.63 16.64
N LEU A 426 -12.97 11.56 17.38
CA LEU A 426 -12.92 11.54 18.84
C LEU A 426 -14.29 11.74 19.50
N GLU A 427 -15.08 12.72 19.05
CA GLU A 427 -16.44 12.96 19.58
C GLU A 427 -17.42 11.80 19.25
N ALA A 428 -17.28 11.21 18.06
CA ALA A 428 -18.01 9.99 17.70
C ALA A 428 -17.59 8.81 18.58
N ALA A 429 -16.28 8.60 18.83
CA ALA A 429 -15.80 7.56 19.74
C ALA A 429 -16.30 7.75 21.18
N LYS A 430 -16.20 8.97 21.73
CA LYS A 430 -16.70 9.37 23.05
C LYS A 430 -18.20 9.09 23.24
N SER A 431 -18.99 9.38 22.21
CA SER A 431 -20.44 9.14 22.24
C SER A 431 -20.82 7.67 22.01
N HIS A 432 -19.95 6.88 21.37
CA HIS A 432 -20.19 5.49 20.97
C HIS A 432 -20.60 4.55 22.14
N PRO A 433 -21.54 3.61 21.94
CA PRO A 433 -21.93 2.64 22.97
C PRO A 433 -20.76 1.81 23.52
N HIS A 434 -19.75 1.53 22.70
CA HIS A 434 -18.55 0.78 23.11
C HIS A 434 -17.83 1.46 24.28
N MET A 435 -17.62 2.79 24.25
CA MET A 435 -16.97 3.52 25.37
C MET A 435 -17.73 3.42 26.70
N LYS A 436 -19.02 3.05 26.67
CA LYS A 436 -19.90 2.92 27.84
C LYS A 436 -20.19 1.46 28.22
N ALA A 437 -19.69 0.49 27.46
CA ALA A 437 -19.94 -0.93 27.75
C ALA A 437 -19.23 -1.34 29.07
N PRO A 438 -19.86 -2.17 29.92
CA PRO A 438 -19.24 -2.61 31.16
C PRO A 438 -18.06 -3.56 30.87
N LEU A 439 -17.05 -3.46 31.73
CA LEU A 439 -15.88 -4.33 31.78
C LEU A 439 -16.04 -5.35 32.92
N GLY A 440 -15.61 -6.58 32.68
CA GLY A 440 -15.54 -7.66 33.66
C GLY A 440 -14.19 -7.71 34.40
N LYS A 441 -13.96 -8.81 35.13
CA LYS A 441 -12.69 -9.08 35.80
C LYS A 441 -11.57 -9.28 34.77
N ASN A 442 -10.39 -8.70 35.02
CA ASN A 442 -9.22 -8.74 34.13
C ASN A 442 -9.49 -8.18 32.71
N GLN A 443 -10.50 -7.31 32.57
CA GLN A 443 -10.83 -6.68 31.29
C GLN A 443 -10.37 -5.22 31.30
N GLY A 444 -9.79 -4.81 30.18
CA GLY A 444 -9.31 -3.45 29.97
C GLY A 444 -9.92 -2.87 28.71
N ARG A 445 -10.30 -1.59 28.77
CA ARG A 445 -10.60 -0.78 27.59
C ARG A 445 -9.39 0.07 27.24
N GLY A 446 -9.04 0.10 25.97
CA GLY A 446 -8.04 1.02 25.43
C GLY A 446 -8.57 1.72 24.20
N MET A 447 -8.03 2.91 23.94
CA MET A 447 -8.31 3.65 22.71
C MET A 447 -7.03 4.33 22.23
N ALA A 448 -7.01 4.66 20.94
CA ALA A 448 -5.93 5.42 20.32
C ALA A 448 -6.43 6.15 19.07
N CYS A 449 -5.71 7.19 18.71
CA CYS A 449 -5.83 7.88 17.44
C CYS A 449 -4.82 7.37 16.41
N GLY A 450 -5.08 7.65 15.14
CA GLY A 450 -4.19 7.32 14.05
C GLY A 450 -4.33 8.33 12.93
N PHE A 451 -3.20 8.62 12.30
CA PHE A 451 -3.06 9.57 11.22
C PHE A 451 -2.41 8.88 10.03
N TRP A 452 -2.88 9.19 8.82
CA TRP A 452 -2.16 8.85 7.61
C TRP A 452 -2.32 9.90 6.51
N PHE A 453 -1.29 10.00 5.67
CA PHE A 453 -1.29 10.84 4.49
C PHE A 453 -2.20 10.25 3.40
N ASN A 454 -2.98 11.10 2.74
CA ASN A 454 -3.51 10.76 1.42
C ASN A 454 -2.66 11.48 0.38
N PHE A 455 -2.40 10.81 -0.73
CA PHE A 455 -1.52 11.32 -1.78
C PHE A 455 -2.30 11.59 -3.06
N GLY A 456 -1.63 12.27 -3.99
CA GLY A 456 -2.07 12.47 -5.36
C GLY A 456 -0.94 12.06 -6.31
N GLY A 457 -0.94 12.60 -7.51
CA GLY A 457 0.06 12.35 -8.56
C GLY A 457 -0.57 11.98 -9.90
N GLN A 458 0.24 11.44 -10.81
CA GLN A 458 -0.14 11.17 -12.20
C GLN A 458 -1.10 9.98 -12.35
N THR A 459 -2.17 10.19 -13.10
CA THR A 459 -3.10 9.12 -13.46
C THR A 459 -3.75 9.41 -14.82
N CYS A 460 -4.04 8.35 -15.55
CA CYS A 460 -4.65 8.38 -16.86
C CYS A 460 -5.86 7.44 -16.88
N THR A 461 -6.94 7.84 -17.56
CA THR A 461 -8.18 7.07 -17.69
C THR A 461 -8.78 7.30 -19.08
N ASP A 462 -9.08 6.20 -19.76
CA ASP A 462 -9.81 6.19 -21.03
C ASP A 462 -11.22 5.61 -20.83
N LEU A 463 -12.20 6.26 -21.43
CA LEU A 463 -13.61 5.89 -21.41
C LEU A 463 -14.12 5.76 -22.84
N ASN A 464 -14.71 4.63 -23.19
CA ASN A 464 -15.29 4.39 -24.52
C ASN A 464 -16.79 4.04 -24.38
N ILE A 465 -17.63 4.59 -25.26
CA ILE A 465 -19.07 4.33 -25.29
C ILE A 465 -19.42 3.50 -26.53
N GLY A 466 -19.95 2.31 -26.30
CA GLY A 466 -20.47 1.41 -27.34
C GLY A 466 -21.78 1.90 -27.94
N MET A 467 -22.07 1.51 -29.19
CA MET A 467 -23.31 1.92 -29.89
C MET A 467 -24.59 1.42 -29.21
N ASP A 468 -24.49 0.41 -28.34
CA ASP A 468 -25.59 -0.13 -27.53
C ASP A 468 -25.84 0.67 -26.23
N GLY A 469 -24.99 1.66 -25.93
CA GLY A 469 -24.99 2.46 -24.70
C GLY A 469 -24.07 1.93 -23.60
N SER A 470 -23.36 0.81 -23.81
CA SER A 470 -22.40 0.29 -22.83
C SER A 470 -21.16 1.19 -22.71
N VAL A 471 -20.50 1.16 -21.55
CA VAL A 471 -19.33 2.00 -21.26
C VAL A 471 -18.19 1.14 -20.73
N SER A 472 -17.03 1.24 -21.38
CA SER A 472 -15.79 0.58 -20.97
C SER A 472 -14.78 1.61 -20.48
N LEU A 473 -14.21 1.39 -19.30
CA LEU A 473 -13.29 2.30 -18.61
C LEU A 473 -11.93 1.62 -18.38
N ALA A 474 -10.89 2.03 -19.11
CA ALA A 474 -9.53 1.54 -18.94
C ALA A 474 -8.76 2.43 -17.95
N VAL A 475 -8.19 1.81 -16.89
CA VAL A 475 -7.50 2.49 -15.79
C VAL A 475 -6.16 1.83 -15.46
N GLY A 476 -5.11 2.60 -15.17
CA GLY A 476 -3.79 2.05 -14.85
C GLY A 476 -3.55 1.84 -13.35
N THR A 477 -4.48 2.29 -12.51
CA THR A 477 -4.52 1.96 -11.07
C THR A 477 -4.88 0.48 -10.91
N VAL A 478 -3.95 -0.33 -10.41
CA VAL A 478 -4.19 -1.76 -10.13
C VAL A 478 -5.27 -1.91 -9.08
N ASP A 479 -6.24 -2.79 -9.35
CA ASP A 479 -7.30 -3.07 -8.42
C ASP A 479 -6.89 -4.08 -7.33
N VAL A 480 -6.30 -3.57 -6.25
CA VAL A 480 -6.05 -4.33 -5.02
C VAL A 480 -7.31 -4.54 -4.17
N GLY A 481 -8.45 -3.97 -4.59
CA GLY A 481 -9.73 -4.22 -3.98
C GLY A 481 -10.87 -3.34 -4.48
N GLY A 482 -11.71 -3.81 -5.39
CA GLY A 482 -12.91 -3.08 -5.80
C GLY A 482 -12.73 -1.59 -6.22
N SER A 483 -11.54 -1.15 -6.62
CA SER A 483 -11.33 0.17 -7.21
C SER A 483 -12.17 0.29 -8.48
N ARG A 484 -12.29 -0.79 -9.27
CA ARG A 484 -13.18 -0.87 -10.44
C ARG A 484 -14.62 -0.55 -10.12
N ALA A 485 -15.22 -1.16 -9.10
CA ALA A 485 -16.62 -0.87 -8.75
C ALA A 485 -16.78 0.61 -8.33
N SER A 486 -15.81 1.16 -7.62
CA SER A 486 -15.81 2.57 -7.21
C SER A 486 -15.69 3.52 -8.40
N LEU A 487 -14.85 3.21 -9.39
CA LEU A 487 -14.68 4.02 -10.60
C LEU A 487 -15.85 3.85 -11.58
N SER A 488 -16.41 2.65 -11.72
CA SER A 488 -17.67 2.41 -12.43
C SER A 488 -18.83 3.19 -11.82
N LEU A 489 -18.96 3.25 -10.48
CA LEU A 489 -19.97 4.07 -9.80
C LEU A 489 -19.80 5.57 -10.09
N VAL A 490 -18.56 6.06 -10.13
CA VAL A 490 -18.25 7.46 -10.43
C VAL A 490 -18.55 7.81 -11.90
N ALA A 491 -18.20 6.94 -12.85
CA ALA A 491 -18.54 7.11 -14.26
C ALA A 491 -20.06 7.02 -14.50
N ALA A 492 -20.74 6.08 -13.86
CA ALA A 492 -22.20 5.95 -13.90
C ALA A 492 -22.91 7.20 -13.36
N GLU A 493 -22.38 7.82 -12.29
CA GLU A 493 -22.91 9.05 -11.71
C GLU A 493 -22.76 10.28 -12.64
N GLU A 494 -21.58 10.54 -13.22
CA GLU A 494 -21.43 11.67 -14.15
C GLU A 494 -22.20 11.45 -15.46
N LEU A 495 -22.18 10.24 -16.01
CA LEU A 495 -22.94 9.92 -17.23
C LEU A 495 -24.45 9.87 -16.95
N GLY A 496 -24.88 9.54 -15.74
CA GLY A 496 -26.29 9.39 -15.35
C GLY A 496 -26.94 8.12 -15.90
N ILE A 497 -26.20 7.02 -15.97
CA ILE A 497 -26.64 5.71 -16.47
C ILE A 497 -26.54 4.64 -15.36
N PRO A 498 -27.22 3.47 -15.50
CA PRO A 498 -27.09 2.38 -14.54
C PRO A 498 -25.65 1.86 -14.40
N TYR A 499 -25.27 1.50 -13.18
CA TYR A 499 -23.95 0.95 -12.84
C TYR A 499 -23.58 -0.28 -13.69
N GLU A 500 -24.56 -1.12 -14.00
CA GLU A 500 -24.41 -2.36 -14.77
C GLU A 500 -24.01 -2.12 -16.23
N GLN A 501 -24.12 -0.87 -16.73
CA GLN A 501 -23.67 -0.48 -18.07
C GLN A 501 -22.20 -0.05 -18.09
N VAL A 502 -21.52 0.04 -16.94
CA VAL A 502 -20.15 0.56 -16.83
C VAL A 502 -19.18 -0.51 -16.34
N LYS A 503 -18.30 -0.97 -17.23
CA LYS A 503 -17.25 -1.94 -16.93
C LYS A 503 -15.87 -1.26 -16.83
N ALA A 504 -15.26 -1.32 -15.65
CA ALA A 504 -13.88 -0.86 -15.45
C ALA A 504 -12.87 -2.01 -15.54
N VAL A 505 -11.72 -1.76 -16.16
CA VAL A 505 -10.68 -2.75 -16.45
C VAL A 505 -9.28 -2.19 -16.20
N VAL A 506 -8.39 -3.02 -15.66
CA VAL A 506 -7.00 -2.63 -15.41
C VAL A 506 -6.22 -2.72 -16.72
N ALA A 507 -5.81 -1.55 -17.20
CA ALA A 507 -4.91 -1.32 -18.31
C ALA A 507 -3.64 -2.19 -18.19
N ASP A 508 -3.00 -2.53 -19.31
CA ASP A 508 -1.59 -2.93 -19.31
C ASP A 508 -0.72 -1.79 -19.86
N THR A 509 0.59 -1.87 -19.67
CA THR A 509 1.49 -0.74 -19.98
C THR A 509 1.57 -0.36 -21.48
N SER A 510 0.94 -1.10 -22.40
CA SER A 510 0.90 -0.77 -23.83
C SER A 510 -0.48 -0.35 -24.35
N SER A 511 -1.49 -0.19 -23.50
CA SER A 511 -2.86 0.15 -23.93
C SER A 511 -3.45 1.39 -23.24
N LEU A 512 -2.72 2.01 -22.31
CA LEU A 512 -3.14 3.20 -21.57
C LEU A 512 -1.93 4.09 -21.24
N GLY A 513 -2.18 5.38 -21.05
CA GLY A 513 -1.19 6.33 -20.52
C GLY A 513 -0.70 5.98 -19.12
N TYR A 514 0.43 6.58 -18.72
CA TYR A 514 1.11 6.29 -17.46
C TYR A 514 0.20 6.50 -16.24
N ASN A 515 0.32 5.59 -15.27
CA ASN A 515 -0.31 5.70 -13.96
C ASN A 515 0.72 5.28 -12.91
N ASP A 516 0.82 6.06 -11.83
CA ASP A 516 1.70 5.72 -10.72
C ASP A 516 1.30 4.40 -10.03
N MET A 517 2.33 3.70 -9.55
CA MET A 517 2.30 2.55 -8.64
C MET A 517 1.18 2.63 -7.61
N THR A 518 0.38 1.57 -7.51
CA THR A 518 -0.66 1.43 -6.48
C THR A 518 -0.09 0.96 -5.14
N ASP A 519 0.35 1.88 -4.27
CA ASP A 519 0.48 1.57 -2.84
C ASP A 519 -0.58 2.23 -1.97
N GLY A 520 -0.77 1.65 -0.79
CA GLY A 520 -1.70 2.10 0.22
C GLY A 520 -3.15 1.78 -0.10
N SER A 521 -4.06 2.65 0.34
CA SER A 521 -5.51 2.37 0.30
C SER A 521 -6.18 2.71 -1.01
N ARG A 522 -5.79 1.94 -2.02
CA ARG A 522 -6.28 2.09 -3.38
C ARG A 522 -7.32 1.06 -3.77
N GLY A 523 -7.77 0.25 -2.81
CA GLY A 523 -8.82 -0.71 -3.05
C GLY A 523 -9.50 -1.20 -1.78
N ALA A 524 -10.79 -0.92 -1.70
CA ALA A 524 -11.74 -1.66 -0.89
C ALA A 524 -11.99 -3.13 -1.31
N PHE A 525 -11.06 -3.98 -0.89
CA PHE A 525 -11.06 -5.45 -0.87
C PHE A 525 -11.52 -6.24 -2.13
N SER A 526 -10.58 -7.05 -2.66
CA SER A 526 -10.68 -8.15 -3.64
C SER A 526 -10.73 -7.92 -5.18
N LEU A 527 -10.50 -9.00 -5.97
CA LEU A 527 -9.61 -9.18 -7.17
C LEU A 527 -10.21 -9.95 -8.42
N GLU A 528 -10.11 -9.48 -9.69
CA GLU A 528 -10.57 -10.12 -10.98
C GLU A 528 -9.75 -9.84 -12.28
N ILE A 529 -9.60 -10.80 -13.21
CA ILE A 529 -9.32 -10.57 -14.68
C ILE A 529 -10.08 -11.61 -15.54
N VAL A 530 -10.40 -11.42 -16.84
CA VAL A 530 -9.53 -11.17 -18.03
C VAL A 530 -10.26 -10.44 -19.19
N GLU A 531 -9.56 -9.60 -19.99
CA GLU A 531 -10.14 -8.94 -21.19
C GLU A 531 -9.49 -9.22 -22.57
N ARG A 532 -8.18 -9.50 -22.69
CA ARG A 532 -7.48 -9.48 -24.00
C ARG A 532 -7.81 -10.58 -25.01
N ALA A 533 -8.19 -11.78 -24.58
CA ALA A 533 -8.67 -12.83 -25.49
C ALA A 533 -10.15 -12.63 -25.86
N SER A 534 -10.90 -11.98 -24.97
CA SER A 534 -12.35 -11.85 -25.02
C SER A 534 -12.78 -10.91 -26.15
N ILE A 535 -12.09 -9.78 -26.36
CA ILE A 535 -12.47 -8.80 -27.39
C ILE A 535 -12.35 -9.38 -28.80
N SER A 536 -11.27 -10.11 -29.12
CA SER A 536 -11.11 -10.72 -30.45
C SER A 536 -12.08 -11.87 -30.71
N LEU A 537 -12.46 -12.63 -29.68
CA LEU A 537 -13.46 -13.70 -29.80
C LEU A 537 -14.87 -13.12 -29.96
N VAL A 538 -15.26 -12.15 -29.13
CA VAL A 538 -16.56 -11.46 -29.23
C VAL A 538 -16.68 -10.72 -30.57
N ALA A 539 -15.62 -10.04 -31.03
CA ALA A 539 -15.63 -9.39 -32.35
C ALA A 539 -15.71 -10.40 -33.50
N ALA A 540 -15.02 -11.55 -33.42
CA ALA A 540 -15.11 -12.59 -34.45
C ALA A 540 -16.52 -13.21 -34.51
N GLU A 541 -17.14 -13.43 -33.35
CA GLU A 541 -18.46 -14.05 -33.22
C GLU A 541 -19.60 -13.09 -33.63
N GLU A 542 -19.54 -11.82 -33.24
CA GLU A 542 -20.49 -10.78 -33.68
C GLU A 542 -20.33 -10.37 -35.16
N LEU A 543 -19.12 -10.46 -35.72
CA LEU A 543 -18.88 -10.18 -37.14
C LEU A 543 -19.06 -11.42 -38.04
N GLY A 544 -19.24 -12.61 -37.46
CA GLY A 544 -19.44 -13.87 -38.19
C GLY A 544 -18.25 -14.33 -39.04
N ILE A 545 -17.02 -13.98 -38.66
CA ILE A 545 -15.79 -14.27 -39.43
C ILE A 545 -14.80 -15.15 -38.65
N PRO A 546 -13.95 -15.96 -39.32
CA PRO A 546 -12.94 -16.77 -38.66
C PRO A 546 -11.97 -15.92 -37.83
N TYR A 547 -11.58 -16.45 -36.66
CA TYR A 547 -10.68 -15.78 -35.72
C TYR A 547 -9.37 -15.29 -36.38
N GLU A 548 -8.83 -16.03 -37.35
CA GLU A 548 -7.58 -15.64 -38.04
C GLU A 548 -7.70 -14.34 -38.86
N GLN A 549 -8.92 -13.87 -39.12
CA GLN A 549 -9.21 -12.66 -39.89
C GLN A 549 -9.41 -11.41 -39.02
N VAL A 550 -9.57 -11.58 -37.70
CA VAL A 550 -9.66 -10.46 -36.75
C VAL A 550 -8.27 -10.11 -36.21
N LYS A 551 -7.66 -9.06 -36.78
CA LYS A 551 -6.46 -8.44 -36.21
C LYS A 551 -6.82 -7.24 -35.35
N ALA A 552 -6.78 -7.41 -34.03
CA ALA A 552 -6.66 -6.29 -33.12
C ALA A 552 -5.30 -5.59 -33.37
N VAL A 553 -5.32 -4.35 -33.86
CA VAL A 553 -4.12 -3.54 -34.03
C VAL A 553 -3.78 -2.92 -32.68
N VAL A 554 -2.59 -3.23 -32.18
CA VAL A 554 -2.00 -2.61 -30.98
C VAL A 554 -1.58 -1.18 -31.34
N ALA A 555 -1.97 -0.20 -30.53
CA ALA A 555 -1.52 1.18 -30.67
C ALA A 555 -0.01 1.30 -30.36
N ASP A 556 0.67 2.21 -31.05
CA ASP A 556 2.11 2.38 -30.93
C ASP A 556 2.51 3.10 -29.63
N THR A 557 3.41 2.46 -28.88
CA THR A 557 4.04 2.97 -27.65
C THR A 557 4.92 4.21 -27.84
N SER A 558 5.22 4.64 -29.08
CA SER A 558 6.08 5.80 -29.37
C SER A 558 5.45 7.17 -29.02
N SER A 559 4.18 7.20 -28.63
CA SER A 559 3.35 8.42 -28.66
C SER A 559 3.20 9.19 -27.35
N LEU A 560 3.64 8.68 -26.19
CA LEU A 560 3.28 9.24 -24.87
C LEU A 560 4.48 9.43 -23.92
N GLY A 561 4.40 10.49 -23.11
CA GLY A 561 5.52 10.99 -22.29
C GLY A 561 5.87 10.14 -21.06
N TYR A 562 7.18 10.02 -20.81
CA TYR A 562 7.74 9.56 -19.53
C TYR A 562 7.49 10.62 -18.45
N ASN A 563 7.05 10.19 -17.26
CA ASN A 563 6.82 11.07 -16.10
C ASN A 563 7.12 10.34 -14.78
N ASP A 564 7.32 11.11 -13.70
CA ASP A 564 8.03 10.72 -12.47
C ASP A 564 7.14 10.16 -11.33
N MET A 565 7.75 9.47 -10.37
CA MET A 565 7.15 8.57 -9.36
C MET A 565 6.46 9.25 -8.15
N THR A 566 5.34 8.73 -7.64
CA THR A 566 4.80 9.10 -6.28
C THR A 566 3.96 8.01 -5.58
N ASP A 567 4.09 7.91 -4.25
CA ASP A 567 3.60 6.80 -3.38
C ASP A 567 2.30 7.09 -2.57
N GLY A 568 1.71 6.07 -1.94
CA GLY A 568 0.70 6.13 -0.86
C GLY A 568 -0.79 6.32 -1.25
N SER A 569 -1.71 6.28 -0.27
CA SER A 569 -3.19 6.32 -0.43
C SER A 569 -3.76 7.39 -1.38
N ARG A 570 -3.94 7.04 -2.66
CA ARG A 570 -4.42 7.98 -3.69
C ARG A 570 -5.35 7.43 -4.75
N GLY A 571 -5.41 6.12 -4.97
CA GLY A 571 -6.06 5.47 -6.12
C GLY A 571 -7.49 5.94 -6.37
N THR A 572 -8.37 5.81 -5.36
CA THR A 572 -9.76 6.31 -5.49
C THR A 572 -9.82 7.82 -5.65
N PHE A 573 -8.94 8.58 -4.99
CA PHE A 573 -8.87 10.04 -5.11
C PHE A 573 -8.46 10.46 -6.54
N SER A 574 -7.24 10.13 -6.97
CA SER A 574 -6.72 10.56 -8.27
C SER A 574 -7.49 9.96 -9.44
N SER A 575 -7.73 8.65 -9.44
CA SER A 575 -8.36 7.99 -10.60
C SER A 575 -9.85 8.30 -10.71
N SER A 576 -10.56 8.65 -9.62
CA SER A 576 -11.92 9.16 -9.76
C SER A 576 -11.95 10.60 -10.29
N MET A 577 -10.98 11.47 -9.98
CA MET A 577 -10.83 12.76 -10.68
C MET A 577 -10.62 12.57 -12.19
N ALA A 578 -9.74 11.64 -12.59
CA ALA A 578 -9.51 11.33 -14.01
C ALA A 578 -10.75 10.73 -14.68
N THR A 579 -11.46 9.82 -13.99
CA THR A 579 -12.72 9.23 -14.46
C THR A 579 -13.81 10.29 -14.65
N ILE A 580 -13.97 11.22 -13.70
CA ILE A 580 -14.91 12.35 -13.79
C ILE A 580 -14.56 13.25 -14.98
N SER A 581 -13.27 13.55 -15.16
CA SER A 581 -12.78 14.36 -16.29
C SER A 581 -13.02 13.68 -17.64
N ALA A 582 -12.71 12.38 -17.76
CA ALA A 582 -12.96 11.58 -18.96
C ALA A 582 -14.46 11.49 -19.28
N ALA A 583 -15.31 11.22 -18.29
CA ALA A 583 -16.77 11.23 -18.44
C ALA A 583 -17.29 12.60 -18.90
N ARG A 584 -16.80 13.70 -18.33
CA ARG A 584 -17.15 15.07 -18.77
C ARG A 584 -16.69 15.37 -20.19
N ASN A 585 -15.56 14.82 -20.64
CA ASN A 585 -15.11 14.95 -22.01
C ASN A 585 -16.02 14.17 -22.98
N ALA A 586 -16.45 12.96 -22.62
CA ALA A 586 -17.47 12.22 -23.38
C ALA A 586 -18.83 12.96 -23.41
N ILE A 587 -19.25 13.57 -22.30
CA ILE A 587 -20.49 14.36 -22.21
C ILE A 587 -20.48 15.58 -23.15
N LYS A 588 -19.33 16.24 -23.36
CA LYS A 588 -19.23 17.32 -24.36
C LYS A 588 -19.59 16.79 -25.75
N ILE A 589 -18.97 15.67 -26.16
CA ILE A 589 -19.24 15.03 -27.46
C ILE A 589 -20.70 14.58 -27.56
N LEU A 590 -21.28 14.01 -26.50
CA LEU A 590 -22.70 13.63 -26.46
C LEU A 590 -23.62 14.85 -26.65
N ARG A 591 -23.33 15.99 -26.00
CA ARG A 591 -24.04 17.25 -26.20
C ARG A 591 -23.87 17.78 -27.63
N ASP A 592 -22.67 17.75 -28.19
CA ASP A 592 -22.40 18.14 -29.58
C ASP A 592 -23.20 17.29 -30.58
N ARG A 593 -23.29 15.96 -30.35
CA ARG A 593 -24.06 15.05 -31.22
C ARG A 593 -25.58 15.27 -31.10
N ALA A 594 -26.08 15.53 -29.90
CA ALA A 594 -27.49 15.88 -29.69
C ALA A 594 -27.83 17.23 -30.35
N ALA A 595 -26.96 18.24 -30.19
CA ALA A 595 -27.07 19.55 -30.84
C ALA A 595 -27.13 19.42 -32.38
N GLN A 596 -26.26 18.59 -32.98
CA GLN A 596 -26.28 18.26 -34.41
C GLN A 596 -27.55 17.51 -34.84
N THR A 597 -28.10 16.64 -33.98
CA THR A 597 -29.32 15.88 -34.26
C THR A 597 -30.57 16.76 -34.28
N TRP A 598 -30.59 17.83 -33.48
CA TRP A 598 -31.69 18.78 -33.41
C TRP A 598 -31.51 20.06 -34.25
N ASP A 599 -30.33 20.27 -34.84
CA ASP A 599 -29.91 21.51 -35.51
C ASP A 599 -29.99 22.76 -34.62
N ILE A 600 -29.40 22.68 -33.41
CA ILE A 600 -29.37 23.77 -32.42
C ILE A 600 -27.96 24.05 -31.89
N PRO A 601 -27.69 25.21 -31.27
CA PRO A 601 -26.40 25.49 -30.61
C PRO A 601 -26.15 24.53 -29.44
N VAL A 602 -24.91 24.06 -29.26
CA VAL A 602 -24.55 23.17 -28.13
C VAL A 602 -24.72 23.82 -26.75
N ASP A 603 -24.59 25.15 -26.66
CA ASP A 603 -24.85 25.90 -25.43
C ASP A 603 -26.33 25.85 -25.00
N ASP A 604 -27.24 25.66 -25.95
CA ASP A 604 -28.67 25.40 -25.70
C ASP A 604 -28.93 23.91 -25.34
N VAL A 605 -27.91 23.05 -25.24
CA VAL A 605 -28.03 21.63 -24.80
C VAL A 605 -27.41 21.46 -23.42
N VAL A 606 -28.14 20.86 -22.47
CA VAL A 606 -27.60 20.42 -21.17
C VAL A 606 -27.55 18.89 -21.08
N TRP A 607 -26.75 18.36 -20.15
CA TRP A 607 -26.72 16.93 -19.82
C TRP A 607 -27.34 16.71 -18.43
N GLU A 608 -28.41 15.94 -18.35
CA GLU A 608 -29.10 15.62 -17.11
C GLU A 608 -29.55 14.16 -17.11
N LYS A 609 -29.15 13.39 -16.08
CA LYS A 609 -29.62 12.01 -15.81
C LYS A 609 -29.58 11.08 -17.04
N GLY A 610 -28.43 11.00 -17.73
CA GLY A 610 -28.27 10.11 -18.87
C GLY A 610 -28.83 10.63 -20.19
N HIS A 611 -29.33 11.87 -20.22
CA HIS A 611 -29.95 12.47 -21.39
C HIS A 611 -29.36 13.83 -21.74
N ALA A 612 -29.21 14.10 -23.03
CA ALA A 612 -29.14 15.45 -23.54
C ALA A 612 -30.56 16.05 -23.53
N ILE A 613 -30.68 17.30 -23.10
CA ILE A 613 -31.95 18.05 -23.06
C ILE A 613 -31.71 19.43 -23.69
N ALA A 614 -32.54 19.82 -24.65
CA ALA A 614 -32.54 21.18 -25.19
C ALA A 614 -33.19 22.15 -24.19
N ARG A 615 -32.52 23.27 -23.87
CA ARG A 615 -33.02 24.33 -22.99
C ARG A 615 -33.32 25.60 -23.77
N GLY A 616 -34.49 26.17 -23.52
CA GLY A 616 -34.99 27.39 -24.13
C GLY A 616 -36.45 27.23 -24.53
N GLU A 617 -37.25 28.30 -24.42
CA GLU A 617 -38.71 28.24 -24.66
C GLU A 617 -39.05 27.74 -26.08
N LYS A 618 -38.20 28.06 -27.07
CA LYS A 618 -38.27 27.60 -28.47
C LYS A 618 -38.04 26.09 -28.68
N TYR A 619 -37.62 25.35 -27.65
CA TYR A 619 -37.19 23.95 -27.77
C TYR A 619 -38.02 22.95 -26.93
N GLY A 620 -39.10 23.40 -26.28
CA GLY A 620 -39.94 22.54 -25.44
C GLY A 620 -40.64 21.37 -26.16
N ASN A 621 -40.56 21.31 -27.49
CA ASN A 621 -41.04 20.21 -28.34
C ASN A 621 -39.96 19.17 -28.72
N LEU A 622 -38.69 19.44 -28.42
CA LEU A 622 -37.59 18.50 -28.68
C LEU A 622 -37.56 17.43 -27.58
N ALA A 623 -37.77 16.17 -27.96
CA ALA A 623 -37.63 15.04 -27.04
C ALA A 623 -36.15 14.90 -26.59
N ALA A 624 -35.94 14.71 -25.29
CA ALA A 624 -34.62 14.44 -24.73
C ALA A 624 -34.01 13.18 -25.36
N LEU A 625 -32.72 13.21 -25.66
CA LEU A 625 -31.98 12.09 -26.27
C LEU A 625 -31.14 11.39 -25.21
N SER A 626 -31.39 10.12 -24.96
CA SER A 626 -30.58 9.31 -24.05
C SER A 626 -29.18 9.05 -24.60
N LEU A 627 -28.23 8.75 -23.71
CA LEU A 627 -26.87 8.30 -24.06
C LEU A 627 -26.88 7.18 -25.12
N LYS A 628 -27.80 6.22 -24.96
CA LYS A 628 -27.97 5.09 -25.88
C LYS A 628 -28.44 5.51 -27.26
N GLU A 629 -29.40 6.43 -27.38
CA GLU A 629 -29.88 6.91 -28.68
C GLU A 629 -28.80 7.70 -29.42
N ILE A 630 -28.03 8.53 -28.69
CA ILE A 630 -26.91 9.27 -29.26
C ILE A 630 -25.78 8.31 -29.69
N ALA A 631 -25.46 7.31 -28.88
CA ALA A 631 -24.45 6.30 -29.20
C ALA A 631 -24.86 5.42 -30.39
N ALA A 632 -26.13 5.03 -30.51
CA ALA A 632 -26.65 4.31 -31.66
C ALA A 632 -26.61 5.14 -32.96
N ALA A 633 -26.76 6.47 -32.85
CA ALA A 633 -26.63 7.40 -33.98
C ALA A 633 -25.19 7.78 -34.33
N SER A 634 -24.20 7.43 -33.49
CA SER A 634 -22.79 7.88 -33.58
C SER A 634 -22.17 7.78 -34.98
N GLY A 635 -22.36 6.66 -35.69
CA GLY A 635 -21.86 6.46 -37.07
C GLY A 635 -22.40 7.46 -38.10
N LYS A 636 -23.53 8.12 -37.83
CA LYS A 636 -24.10 9.21 -38.65
C LYS A 636 -23.74 10.60 -38.13
N THR A 637 -23.51 10.73 -36.83
CA THR A 637 -23.21 12.02 -36.17
C THR A 637 -21.73 12.26 -35.93
N GLY A 638 -20.82 11.53 -36.59
CA GLY A 638 -19.37 11.83 -36.58
C GLY A 638 -18.45 10.80 -35.91
N GLY A 639 -18.87 9.55 -35.79
CA GLY A 639 -18.03 8.42 -35.38
C GLY A 639 -18.05 8.09 -33.88
N PRO A 640 -17.13 7.23 -33.40
CA PRO A 640 -17.09 6.75 -32.03
C PRO A 640 -17.09 7.86 -30.97
N ILE A 641 -17.65 7.54 -29.79
CA ILE A 641 -17.73 8.47 -28.66
C ILE A 641 -16.82 7.95 -27.55
N ALA A 642 -15.81 8.75 -27.20
CA ALA A 642 -14.83 8.42 -26.18
C ALA A 642 -14.47 9.66 -25.35
N GLY A 643 -14.00 9.45 -24.13
CA GLY A 643 -13.46 10.47 -23.25
C GLY A 643 -12.10 10.04 -22.72
N HIS A 644 -11.12 10.94 -22.83
CA HIS A 644 -9.77 10.74 -22.29
C HIS A 644 -9.52 11.74 -21.15
N SER A 645 -8.75 11.34 -20.15
CA SER A 645 -8.12 12.29 -19.22
C SER A 645 -6.78 11.77 -18.71
N GLU A 646 -5.79 12.65 -18.76
CA GLU A 646 -4.55 12.58 -18.00
C GLU A 646 -4.50 13.77 -17.02
N LEU A 647 -4.04 13.56 -15.80
CA LEU A 647 -3.85 14.64 -14.81
C LEU A 647 -2.83 14.28 -13.74
N VAL A 648 -2.28 15.31 -13.10
CA VAL A 648 -1.59 15.21 -11.81
C VAL A 648 -2.59 15.64 -10.74
N ALA A 649 -3.08 14.69 -9.94
CA ALA A 649 -4.00 15.00 -8.85
C ALA A 649 -3.21 15.62 -7.67
N ASP A 650 -3.68 16.72 -7.09
CA ASP A 650 -3.11 17.35 -5.91
C ASP A 650 -4.18 17.49 -4.81
N GLY A 651 -3.81 18.04 -3.64
CA GLY A 651 -4.80 18.35 -2.59
C GLY A 651 -5.49 17.16 -1.90
N ALA A 652 -4.96 15.94 -2.04
CA ALA A 652 -5.52 14.70 -1.46
C ALA A 652 -5.74 14.73 0.07
N GLY A 653 -4.98 15.58 0.78
CA GLY A 653 -5.15 15.84 2.19
C GLY A 653 -4.65 14.69 3.07
N VAL A 654 -5.35 14.48 4.18
CA VAL A 654 -4.98 13.49 5.22
C VAL A 654 -6.23 12.77 5.70
N SER A 655 -6.05 11.65 6.41
CA SER A 655 -7.11 10.86 7.02
C SER A 655 -6.78 10.57 8.49
N PHE A 656 -7.82 10.53 9.32
CA PHE A 656 -7.73 10.27 10.75
C PHE A 656 -8.72 9.20 11.19
N ALA A 657 -8.30 8.35 12.12
CA ALA A 657 -9.12 7.32 12.74
C ALA A 657 -8.97 7.34 14.27
N THR A 658 -10.02 6.93 14.96
CA THR A 658 -10.05 6.69 16.40
C THR A 658 -10.60 5.29 16.64
N HIS A 659 -9.85 4.43 17.33
CA HIS A 659 -10.25 3.05 17.58
C HIS A 659 -10.51 2.83 19.08
N ILE A 660 -11.47 1.95 19.38
CA ILE A 660 -11.79 1.51 20.74
C ILE A 660 -11.66 -0.01 20.79
N CYS A 661 -11.00 -0.53 21.81
CA CYS A 661 -10.76 -1.96 22.02
C CYS A 661 -11.10 -2.35 23.47
N ASP A 662 -11.98 -3.34 23.64
CA ASP A 662 -12.13 -4.08 24.90
C ASP A 662 -11.42 -5.42 24.76
N ILE A 663 -10.60 -5.77 25.75
CA ILE A 663 -9.96 -7.08 25.84
C ILE A 663 -10.21 -7.74 27.20
N GLU A 664 -9.84 -9.01 27.30
CA GLU A 664 -9.61 -9.73 28.54
C GLU A 664 -8.20 -10.33 28.52
N VAL A 665 -7.50 -10.28 29.65
CA VAL A 665 -6.20 -10.95 29.82
C VAL A 665 -6.32 -12.02 30.91
N ASP A 666 -5.84 -13.22 30.62
CA ASP A 666 -5.64 -14.26 31.62
C ASP A 666 -4.29 -14.02 32.35
N PRO A 667 -4.31 -13.69 33.67
CA PRO A 667 -3.10 -13.38 34.43
C PRO A 667 -2.23 -14.60 34.77
N GLU A 668 -2.71 -15.83 34.49
CA GLU A 668 -1.93 -17.06 34.69
C GLU A 668 -1.20 -17.50 33.41
N THR A 669 -1.73 -17.16 32.23
CA THR A 669 -1.16 -17.58 30.93
C THR A 669 -0.65 -16.43 30.06
N GLY A 670 -1.03 -15.19 30.36
CA GLY A 670 -0.81 -14.03 29.50
C GLY A 670 -1.69 -14.02 28.24
N PHE A 671 -2.60 -14.99 28.08
CA PHE A 671 -3.46 -15.06 26.90
C PHE A 671 -4.40 -13.85 26.86
N THR A 672 -4.45 -13.18 25.72
CA THR A 672 -5.29 -11.99 25.48
C THR A 672 -6.40 -12.33 24.50
N ARG A 673 -7.65 -12.07 24.90
CA ARG A 673 -8.84 -12.22 24.07
C ARG A 673 -9.43 -10.85 23.74
N VAL A 674 -9.55 -10.53 22.45
CA VAL A 674 -10.25 -9.31 22.00
C VAL A 674 -11.77 -9.55 22.12
N LEU A 675 -12.45 -8.74 22.93
CA LEU A 675 -13.88 -8.89 23.22
C LEU A 675 -14.75 -8.04 22.30
N ARG A 676 -14.33 -6.79 22.06
CA ARG A 676 -15.04 -5.82 21.22
C ARG A 676 -14.01 -4.93 20.54
N TYR A 677 -14.32 -4.53 19.31
CA TYR A 677 -13.46 -3.63 18.55
C TYR A 677 -14.32 -2.70 17.69
N THR A 678 -14.07 -1.38 17.75
CA THR A 678 -14.76 -0.38 16.92
C THR A 678 -13.74 0.49 16.21
N VAL A 679 -13.94 0.69 14.90
CA VAL A 679 -13.23 1.67 14.07
C VAL A 679 -14.14 2.87 13.81
N VAL A 680 -13.70 4.07 14.20
CA VAL A 680 -14.35 5.33 13.81
C VAL A 680 -13.38 6.10 12.93
N GLN A 681 -13.74 6.39 11.69
CA GLN A 681 -12.80 7.01 10.74
C GLN A 681 -13.47 7.96 9.74
N ASP A 682 -12.74 9.01 9.36
CA ASP A 682 -13.07 9.90 8.24
C ASP A 682 -12.81 9.23 6.88
N ALA A 683 -13.86 9.13 6.06
CA ALA A 683 -13.82 8.59 4.70
C ALA A 683 -13.76 9.65 3.59
N GLY A 684 -13.90 10.94 3.90
CA GLY A 684 -14.44 11.88 2.92
C GLY A 684 -15.82 11.42 2.44
N LYS A 685 -16.10 11.47 1.14
CA LYS A 685 -17.27 10.79 0.57
C LYS A 685 -17.01 9.29 0.39
N ALA A 686 -17.81 8.46 1.06
CA ALA A 686 -17.80 7.01 0.88
C ALA A 686 -18.44 6.65 -0.48
N VAL A 687 -17.62 6.32 -1.48
CA VAL A 687 -18.10 5.96 -2.83
C VAL A 687 -18.89 4.65 -2.82
N HIS A 688 -18.45 3.66 -2.05
CA HIS A 688 -19.13 2.39 -1.83
C HIS A 688 -18.99 2.04 -0.33
N PRO A 689 -20.05 2.17 0.49
CA PRO A 689 -19.91 2.07 1.95
C PRO A 689 -19.48 0.68 2.47
N THR A 690 -20.00 -0.42 1.92
CA THR A 690 -19.59 -1.81 2.31
C THR A 690 -18.08 -2.03 2.14
N TYR A 691 -17.55 -1.33 1.15
CA TYR A 691 -16.17 -1.36 0.72
C TYR A 691 -15.27 -0.59 1.68
N VAL A 692 -15.71 0.60 2.11
CA VAL A 692 -15.04 1.36 3.19
C VAL A 692 -15.05 0.56 4.50
N GLU A 693 -16.17 -0.05 4.88
CA GLU A 693 -16.30 -0.92 6.07
C GLU A 693 -15.31 -2.08 6.02
N GLY A 694 -15.23 -2.80 4.89
CA GLY A 694 -14.27 -3.90 4.70
C GLY A 694 -12.80 -3.46 4.74
N GLN A 695 -12.48 -2.20 4.40
CA GLN A 695 -11.13 -1.66 4.62
C GLN A 695 -10.83 -1.44 6.09
N TYR A 696 -11.75 -0.83 6.83
CA TYR A 696 -11.62 -0.57 8.26
C TYR A 696 -11.44 -1.87 9.04
N GLN A 697 -12.27 -2.88 8.75
CA GLN A 697 -12.19 -4.21 9.34
C GLN A 697 -10.85 -4.89 9.01
N GLY A 698 -10.42 -4.85 7.74
CA GLY A 698 -9.14 -5.44 7.34
C GLY A 698 -7.92 -4.75 7.96
N GLY A 699 -7.95 -3.43 8.14
CA GLY A 699 -6.86 -2.68 8.77
C GLY A 699 -6.77 -2.95 10.27
N ALA A 700 -7.92 -2.95 10.94
CA ALA A 700 -8.01 -3.33 12.35
C ALA A 700 -7.56 -4.78 12.59
N ALA A 701 -7.99 -5.74 11.77
CA ALA A 701 -7.58 -7.15 11.89
C ALA A 701 -6.05 -7.33 11.74
N GLN A 702 -5.43 -6.67 10.76
CA GLN A 702 -3.97 -6.66 10.57
C GLN A 702 -3.24 -6.04 11.77
N GLY A 703 -3.73 -4.92 12.29
CA GLY A 703 -3.15 -4.27 13.46
C GLY A 703 -3.36 -5.05 14.77
N ILE A 704 -4.44 -5.82 14.91
CA ILE A 704 -4.65 -6.74 16.05
C ILE A 704 -3.61 -7.87 16.02
N GLY A 705 -3.37 -8.45 14.85
CA GLY A 705 -2.34 -9.48 14.66
C GLY A 705 -0.94 -8.98 15.01
N TRP A 706 -0.58 -7.81 14.50
CA TRP A 706 0.69 -7.13 14.82
C TRP A 706 0.81 -6.80 16.32
N ALA A 707 -0.26 -6.32 16.96
CA ALA A 707 -0.21 -5.96 18.38
C ALA A 707 0.01 -7.15 19.33
N LEU A 708 -0.49 -8.35 19.00
CA LEU A 708 -0.57 -9.50 19.92
C LEU A 708 0.31 -10.70 19.52
N ASN A 709 0.49 -10.97 18.22
CA ASN A 709 0.91 -12.30 17.75
C ASN A 709 2.04 -12.30 16.71
N GLU A 710 2.10 -11.31 15.83
CA GLU A 710 2.97 -11.33 14.65
C GLU A 710 4.36 -10.75 14.95
N GLU A 711 5.41 -11.54 14.70
CA GLU A 711 6.82 -11.11 14.72
C GLU A 711 7.72 -12.04 13.89
N TYR A 712 8.84 -11.51 13.38
CA TYR A 712 9.93 -12.30 12.81
C TYR A 712 10.94 -12.66 13.89
N ILE A 713 11.16 -13.96 14.10
CA ILE A 713 12.08 -14.49 15.10
C ILE A 713 13.41 -14.80 14.43
N TYR A 714 14.46 -14.05 14.76
CA TYR A 714 15.81 -14.28 14.26
C TYR A 714 16.68 -15.02 15.28
N GLY A 715 17.44 -16.01 14.81
CA GLY A 715 18.41 -16.76 15.62
C GLY A 715 19.70 -15.97 15.87
N LYS A 716 20.56 -16.49 16.75
CA LYS A 716 21.91 -15.95 17.02
C LYS A 716 22.87 -16.05 15.82
N ASP A 717 22.49 -16.82 14.81
CA ASP A 717 23.13 -16.94 13.50
C ASP A 717 22.61 -15.91 12.47
N GLY A 718 21.68 -15.04 12.89
CA GLY A 718 21.02 -14.04 12.05
C GLY A 718 19.95 -14.62 11.12
N ARG A 719 19.58 -15.90 11.28
CA ARG A 719 18.66 -16.59 10.38
C ARG A 719 17.22 -16.54 10.87
N LEU A 720 16.27 -16.41 9.94
CA LEU A 720 14.84 -16.38 10.24
C LEU A 720 14.35 -17.78 10.65
N GLN A 721 13.73 -17.90 11.81
CA GLN A 721 13.33 -19.16 12.44
C GLN A 721 11.86 -19.55 12.17
N ASN A 722 10.98 -18.57 11.93
CA ASN A 722 9.54 -18.77 11.68
C ASN A 722 9.06 -18.34 10.26
N PRO A 723 9.68 -18.81 9.16
CA PRO A 723 9.37 -18.38 7.78
C PRO A 723 8.07 -18.99 7.21
N GLY A 724 6.96 -18.92 7.94
CA GLY A 724 5.67 -19.45 7.46
C GLY A 724 4.56 -19.44 8.51
N PHE A 725 3.33 -19.58 8.03
CA PHE A 725 2.10 -19.39 8.81
C PHE A 725 1.81 -20.43 9.91
N LEU A 726 2.72 -21.37 10.17
CA LEU A 726 2.64 -22.23 11.37
C LEU A 726 3.10 -21.47 12.61
N ASP A 727 4.23 -20.77 12.48
CA ASP A 727 4.92 -20.09 13.59
C ASP A 727 4.87 -18.56 13.48
N TYR A 728 4.58 -18.02 12.29
CA TYR A 728 4.16 -16.63 12.10
C TYR A 728 2.64 -16.53 12.19
N ARG A 729 2.14 -16.00 13.32
CA ARG A 729 0.74 -16.16 13.76
C ARG A 729 -0.16 -15.01 13.32
N ILE A 730 -0.62 -15.07 12.07
CA ILE A 730 -1.72 -14.21 11.60
C ILE A 730 -3.03 -14.62 12.30
N PRO A 731 -3.85 -13.69 12.79
CA PRO A 731 -5.15 -14.00 13.39
C PRO A 731 -6.08 -14.79 12.46
N VAL A 732 -6.74 -15.81 13.00
CA VAL A 732 -7.85 -16.51 12.34
C VAL A 732 -9.20 -15.99 12.83
N CYS A 733 -10.30 -16.38 12.17
CA CYS A 733 -11.64 -15.89 12.49
C CYS A 733 -12.11 -16.18 13.93
N SER A 734 -11.50 -17.13 14.64
CA SER A 734 -11.81 -17.40 16.06
C SER A 734 -11.15 -16.42 17.04
N ASP A 735 -10.14 -15.68 16.59
CA ASP A 735 -9.32 -14.81 17.44
C ASP A 735 -9.88 -13.38 17.50
N LEU A 736 -10.80 -13.05 16.60
CA LEU A 736 -11.33 -11.71 16.37
C LEU A 736 -12.85 -11.68 16.63
N PRO A 737 -13.37 -10.68 17.35
CA PRO A 737 -14.80 -10.38 17.36
C PRO A 737 -15.21 -9.79 15.99
N MET A 738 -16.51 -9.62 15.77
CA MET A 738 -16.96 -8.77 14.66
C MET A 738 -16.46 -7.33 14.91
N ILE A 739 -15.69 -6.80 13.96
CA ILE A 739 -15.14 -5.44 14.03
C ILE A 739 -16.22 -4.47 13.55
N ASP A 740 -16.66 -3.63 14.49
CA ASP A 740 -17.67 -2.59 14.26
C ASP A 740 -17.06 -1.36 13.58
N THR A 741 -17.84 -0.66 12.77
CA THR A 741 -17.34 0.38 11.86
C THR A 741 -18.29 1.56 11.75
N GLN A 742 -17.81 2.74 12.12
CA GLN A 742 -18.50 4.02 11.95
C GLN A 742 -17.78 4.87 10.90
N ILE A 743 -18.40 4.98 9.72
CA ILE A 743 -17.98 5.90 8.66
C ILE A 743 -18.42 7.33 9.05
N LEU A 744 -17.47 8.25 9.12
CA LEU A 744 -17.74 9.68 9.13
C LEU A 744 -17.41 10.28 7.75
N GLU A 745 -18.30 11.10 7.20
CA GLU A 745 -18.06 11.78 5.93
C GLU A 745 -17.63 13.24 6.17
N ILE A 746 -16.31 13.53 6.15
CA ILE A 746 -15.76 14.90 6.17
C ILE A 746 -15.13 15.19 4.79
N PRO A 747 -15.89 15.76 3.84
CA PRO A 747 -15.46 15.91 2.45
C PRO A 747 -14.08 16.55 2.27
N ASN A 748 -13.27 16.05 1.34
CA ASN A 748 -12.09 16.77 0.88
C ASN A 748 -12.51 17.92 -0.07
N PRO A 749 -12.27 19.20 0.28
CA PRO A 749 -12.67 20.33 -0.57
C PRO A 749 -12.00 20.38 -1.94
N ASN A 750 -10.87 19.67 -2.11
CA ASN A 750 -10.12 19.61 -3.37
C ASN A 750 -10.61 18.49 -4.31
N HIS A 751 -11.55 17.63 -3.87
CA HIS A 751 -12.09 16.55 -4.70
C HIS A 751 -13.48 16.92 -5.26
N PRO A 752 -13.78 16.67 -6.56
CA PRO A 752 -15.08 16.99 -7.16
C PRO A 752 -16.31 16.35 -6.49
N TYR A 753 -16.11 15.27 -5.73
CA TYR A 753 -17.11 14.57 -4.92
C TYR A 753 -16.78 14.54 -3.41
N GLY A 754 -15.70 15.16 -2.95
CA GLY A 754 -15.29 15.09 -1.54
C GLY A 754 -14.58 13.80 -1.08
N VAL A 755 -14.15 12.92 -1.99
CA VAL A 755 -13.53 11.60 -1.70
C VAL A 755 -12.16 11.76 -1.04
N ARG A 756 -11.78 10.80 -0.17
CA ARG A 756 -10.44 10.63 0.40
C ARG A 756 -9.95 9.19 0.20
N GLY A 757 -8.67 8.93 0.44
CA GLY A 757 -8.18 7.58 0.75
C GLY A 757 -8.62 7.18 2.17
N VAL A 758 -8.93 5.90 2.37
CA VAL A 758 -9.65 5.42 3.58
C VAL A 758 -9.05 4.17 4.22
N GLY A 759 -8.37 3.32 3.47
CA GLY A 759 -7.97 2.00 3.95
C GLY A 759 -6.65 1.96 4.71
N GLU A 760 -5.80 2.99 4.70
CA GLU A 760 -4.51 2.92 5.40
C GLU A 760 -4.64 3.29 6.88
N THR A 761 -5.31 4.39 7.18
CA THR A 761 -5.43 4.92 8.55
C THR A 761 -5.92 3.89 9.58
N SER A 762 -6.83 2.98 9.18
CA SER A 762 -7.36 1.92 10.04
C SER A 762 -6.36 0.87 10.57
N ILE A 763 -5.09 0.84 10.12
CA ILE A 763 -4.05 0.00 10.73
C ILE A 763 -3.17 0.78 11.74
N VAL A 764 -3.32 2.10 11.83
CA VAL A 764 -2.47 2.96 12.67
C VAL A 764 -2.84 2.88 14.17
N PRO A 765 -4.11 3.04 14.59
CA PRO A 765 -4.48 2.95 16.01
C PRO A 765 -4.31 1.59 16.73
N PRO A 766 -4.51 0.40 16.09
CA PRO A 766 -4.62 -0.87 16.80
C PRO A 766 -3.51 -1.19 17.80
N LEU A 767 -2.24 -0.96 17.44
CA LEU A 767 -1.10 -1.28 18.30
C LEU A 767 -1.21 -0.55 19.66
N ALA A 768 -1.45 0.76 19.62
CA ALA A 768 -1.67 1.58 20.81
C ALA A 768 -3.00 1.26 21.53
N ALA A 769 -4.10 1.14 20.79
CA ALA A 769 -5.42 0.88 21.38
C ALA A 769 -5.43 -0.42 22.17
N ILE A 770 -4.76 -1.47 21.66
CA ILE A 770 -4.62 -2.76 22.32
C ILE A 770 -3.58 -2.66 23.45
N ALA A 771 -2.46 -1.96 23.27
CA ALA A 771 -1.47 -1.80 24.35
C ALA A 771 -2.04 -1.04 25.57
N ASN A 772 -2.85 -0.02 25.33
CA ASN A 772 -3.61 0.69 26.36
C ASN A 772 -4.62 -0.25 27.04
N ALA A 773 -5.29 -1.12 26.27
CA ALA A 773 -6.24 -2.10 26.81
C ALA A 773 -5.54 -3.19 27.66
N VAL A 774 -4.40 -3.75 27.21
CA VAL A 774 -3.57 -4.70 27.98
C VAL A 774 -3.06 -4.05 29.25
N SER A 775 -2.51 -2.83 29.14
CA SER A 775 -1.99 -2.12 30.31
C SER A 775 -3.09 -1.83 31.34
N ASN A 776 -4.31 -1.52 30.89
CA ASN A 776 -5.47 -1.33 31.77
C ASN A 776 -6.03 -2.64 32.36
N ALA A 777 -5.86 -3.78 31.67
CA ALA A 777 -6.31 -5.08 32.15
C ALA A 777 -5.37 -5.68 33.21
N VAL A 778 -4.04 -5.48 33.06
CA VAL A 778 -3.01 -6.12 33.91
C VAL A 778 -2.35 -5.16 34.92
N GLY A 779 -2.49 -3.85 34.73
CA GLY A 779 -1.89 -2.82 35.60
C GLY A 779 -0.46 -2.39 35.24
N VAL A 780 0.14 -2.96 34.18
CA VAL A 780 1.56 -2.74 33.78
C VAL A 780 1.63 -2.13 32.38
N ARG A 781 2.46 -1.10 32.16
CA ARG A 781 2.63 -0.50 30.82
C ARG A 781 3.35 -1.45 29.87
N MET A 782 2.64 -1.93 28.85
CA MET A 782 3.25 -2.70 27.76
C MET A 782 4.06 -1.79 26.82
N ALA A 783 5.37 -2.03 26.74
CA ALA A 783 6.32 -1.24 25.95
C ALA A 783 6.94 -1.99 24.74
N HIS A 784 6.64 -3.28 24.56
CA HIS A 784 7.19 -4.11 23.47
C HIS A 784 6.08 -4.85 22.72
N ILE A 785 6.03 -4.66 21.40
CA ILE A 785 5.10 -5.34 20.48
C ILE A 785 5.82 -6.40 19.65
N PRO A 786 5.23 -7.60 19.44
CA PRO A 786 3.89 -8.01 19.87
C PRO A 786 3.83 -8.35 21.36
N MET A 787 2.71 -8.00 22.00
CA MET A 787 2.36 -8.35 23.38
C MET A 787 1.93 -9.81 23.46
N SER A 788 2.85 -10.71 23.10
CA SER A 788 2.64 -12.15 23.15
C SER A 788 2.49 -12.61 24.61
N PRO A 789 1.82 -13.73 24.87
CA PRO A 789 1.59 -14.21 26.24
C PRO A 789 2.86 -14.30 27.10
N PRO A 790 4.03 -14.75 26.60
CA PRO A 790 5.29 -14.70 27.36
C PRO A 790 5.76 -13.28 27.72
N ARG A 791 5.58 -12.29 26.85
CA ARG A 791 5.93 -10.88 27.16
C ARG A 791 4.98 -10.28 28.19
N ILE A 792 3.68 -10.62 28.14
CA ILE A 792 2.68 -10.18 29.12
C ILE A 792 2.98 -10.79 30.50
N LEU A 793 3.27 -12.09 30.59
CA LEU A 793 3.64 -12.74 31.84
C LEU A 793 4.90 -12.13 32.45
N ALA A 794 5.96 -11.96 31.65
CA ALA A 794 7.21 -11.35 32.13
C ALA A 794 7.00 -9.90 32.66
N ALA A 795 6.09 -9.12 32.05
CA ALA A 795 5.74 -7.80 32.55
C ALA A 795 4.96 -7.84 33.88
N ILE A 796 4.02 -8.78 34.03
CA ILE A 796 3.28 -8.99 35.29
C ILE A 796 4.21 -9.50 36.41
N GLU A 797 5.17 -10.36 36.08
CA GLU A 797 6.14 -10.89 37.03
C GLU A 797 7.11 -9.79 37.51
N ALA A 798 7.64 -8.97 36.59
CA ALA A 798 8.52 -7.85 36.94
C ALA A 798 7.85 -6.83 37.87
N GLU A 799 6.58 -6.49 37.65
CA GLU A 799 5.82 -5.59 38.54
C GLU A 799 5.55 -6.19 39.94
N ARG A 800 5.57 -7.52 40.08
CA ARG A 800 5.42 -8.20 41.39
C ARG A 800 6.74 -8.31 42.16
N GLU A 801 7.87 -8.16 41.48
CA GLU A 801 9.21 -8.25 42.08
C GLU A 801 9.82 -6.88 42.44
N GLY A 802 9.25 -5.78 41.92
CA GLY A 802 9.59 -4.38 42.22
C GLY A 802 8.90 -3.81 43.46
#